data_AF-A0A6L8M460-F1
#
_entry.id   AF-A0A6L8M460-F1
#
_cell.length_a   1.000
_cell.length_b   1.000
_cell.length_c   1.000
_cell.angle_alpha   90.00
_cell.angle_beta   90.00
_cell.angle_gamma   90.00
#
_symmetry.space_group_name_H-M   'P 1'
#
loop_
_entity.id
_entity.type
_entity.pdbx_description
1 polymer ?
#
loop_
_entity_poly.entity_id
_entity_poly.type
_entity_poly.pdbx_seq_one_letter_code
_entity_poly.pdbx_strand_id
1 'polypeptide(L)'
;MHTDRPKHADNQPVSYDSGVNLISNEDIFRLLKKRHDHRWASYKGCGNEIYEGIFYETICLLENLERQLGLVYNRAYPTRDDFLIALEHGDQQRLNQIIKFYEELRVERDLIKYAQQTHFFSKNVQAYIAYLKRYPDSHFWKKGDEWQVKTFPHEALFDFFEIYLGRLHVGQTEPTTSTMGLVIENPSESDEISQQQKLAESENIEKTDRVAVAPLTETLTQDVYKQFDEGLRQFNEFLARHKSLRVMCFEITLTPQEATFGEKWRALDRKRNELSGCFNLLIERYGLLAKYSRIEMGINSSLVLQWVLLFKGHDPLDTGRVRASIQQELELQMAGHSYWNTQPFKVGVQDLGCLFHSLDSGYKDVIKARSKSERKAFEYWVLGYLYCVDYFLKPNLLCIADSPYVDRHYEYSVFFREGPSVNNQSVNHRRHQTKTDIEGIYDFIDLDFSAESKQIWKNNNLPKHAKDDLKLLALLYSQYKKKMPIEWREKENFVQLLVSIEHFMRLIQHNPVQVLIDTYLSQTHIEKFPLKSLSQQAKQYLHIGQQLTQFDLSLKEQIADLAFVGWRVRLFLQLFIENLWGFQINRDGIADLKSCLDRFKDLENYRIDGLKERSSFYEIEKEEAVSVKRNQAKAKDYLNKAIIQDVFAFRLVFSYQPNKSFTSEDNITAFNTLLTDFLKNLKRTRKISGESLVAYIGTRIFIDKVLNADITLIFSAQTLSDYDEQKNKECIKQTRAKVIEYWRKYLSIKDFKIDERKKASTVKELKIDERKKASTVKELKIDERKQASTVQQLYLKVFKDENLRVSQRDMITSLPRSADLIHIKHHDSKTLRSFKSELADFYSGHGLLCKWKSDILENLTSSDEGHSSRSMDQFLKGHVTSTKSKPLKPKQATTLAQSKIEEATSIDEEQVDNKEQVVSMEELRSKFTQQVLDTLENTKYDI
;
A
#
# COMPACT_ATOMS: atom_id res chain seq x y z
N MET A 1 -11.80 65.08 2.99
CA MET A 1 -10.61 65.12 3.86
C MET A 1 -9.76 63.92 3.54
N HIS A 2 -8.45 64.10 3.42
CA HIS A 2 -7.50 63.03 3.08
C HIS A 2 -7.27 62.11 4.28
N THR A 3 -7.18 60.82 4.02
CA THR A 3 -6.46 59.85 4.86
C THR A 3 -5.57 59.04 3.93
N ASP A 4 -4.26 59.20 4.08
CA ASP A 4 -3.29 58.59 3.17
C ASP A 4 -3.17 57.09 3.43
N ARG A 5 -3.40 56.29 2.38
CA ARG A 5 -3.04 54.88 2.38
C ARG A 5 -1.52 54.76 2.19
N PRO A 6 -0.80 53.98 3.02
CA PRO A 6 0.57 53.62 2.71
C PRO A 6 0.60 52.85 1.38
N LYS A 7 1.34 53.37 0.40
CA LYS A 7 1.64 52.64 -0.83
C LYS A 7 2.73 51.60 -0.53
N HIS A 8 2.34 50.44 -0.01
CA HIS A 8 3.16 49.25 -0.19
C HIS A 8 2.96 48.76 -1.63
N ALA A 9 4.05 48.71 -2.39
CA ALA A 9 4.07 48.15 -3.72
C ALA A 9 4.07 46.63 -3.62
N ASP A 10 2.89 46.04 -3.46
CA ASP A 10 2.71 44.63 -3.78
C ASP A 10 3.01 44.46 -5.27
N ASN A 11 4.03 43.66 -5.58
CA ASN A 11 4.25 43.15 -6.93
C ASN A 11 3.10 42.19 -7.28
N GLN A 12 1.95 42.75 -7.69
CA GLN A 12 0.97 41.99 -8.44
C GLN A 12 1.66 41.53 -9.74
N PRO A 13 1.75 40.21 -10.01
CA PRO A 13 1.96 39.75 -11.37
C PRO A 13 0.67 40.02 -12.14
N VAL A 14 0.53 41.26 -12.61
CA VAL A 14 -0.49 41.59 -13.60
C VAL A 14 -0.17 40.74 -14.82
N SER A 15 -1.08 39.80 -15.14
CA SER A 15 -1.07 39.12 -16.43
C SER A 15 -1.11 40.20 -17.50
N TYR A 16 0.01 40.39 -18.20
CA TYR A 16 0.19 41.48 -19.16
C TYR A 16 -0.73 41.38 -20.39
N ASP A 17 -1.49 40.27 -20.53
CA ASP A 17 -2.36 39.98 -21.69
C ASP A 17 -3.86 39.76 -21.39
N SER A 18 -4.30 39.51 -20.14
CA SER A 18 -5.71 39.09 -19.90
C SER A 18 -6.67 40.14 -19.32
N GLY A 19 -6.20 41.15 -18.58
CA GLY A 19 -7.08 42.17 -17.98
C GLY A 19 -8.10 41.64 -16.96
N VAL A 20 -7.89 40.41 -16.48
CA VAL A 20 -8.72 39.72 -15.48
C VAL A 20 -8.27 40.11 -14.07
N ASN A 21 -9.22 40.37 -13.17
CA ASN A 21 -8.94 40.80 -11.80
C ASN A 21 -9.04 39.60 -10.85
N LEU A 22 -7.90 38.95 -10.54
CA LEU A 22 -7.83 37.86 -9.56
C LEU A 22 -8.13 38.39 -8.14
N ILE A 23 -8.69 37.54 -7.28
CA ILE A 23 -8.81 37.85 -5.85
C ILE A 23 -7.43 38.13 -5.22
N SER A 24 -7.33 39.17 -4.39
CA SER A 24 -6.07 39.54 -3.75
C SER A 24 -5.72 38.57 -2.61
N ASN A 25 -4.43 38.40 -2.30
CA ASN A 25 -3.99 37.61 -1.15
C ASN A 25 -4.61 38.14 0.16
N GLU A 26 -4.69 39.47 0.31
CA GLU A 26 -5.32 40.10 1.48
C GLU A 26 -6.80 39.72 1.60
N ASP A 27 -7.54 39.71 0.48
CA ASP A 27 -8.96 39.34 0.43
C ASP A 27 -9.19 37.83 0.66
N ILE A 28 -8.30 36.95 0.17
CA ILE A 28 -8.31 35.52 0.51
C ILE A 28 -8.15 35.34 2.03
N PHE A 29 -7.13 35.94 2.64
CA PHE A 29 -6.92 35.82 4.10
C PHE A 29 -8.05 36.49 4.90
N ARG A 30 -8.64 37.59 4.43
CA ARG A 30 -9.82 38.23 5.02
C ARG A 30 -11.05 37.33 4.98
N LEU A 31 -11.26 36.59 3.89
CA LEU A 31 -12.32 35.58 3.77
C LEU A 31 -12.05 34.39 4.69
N LEU A 32 -10.84 33.81 4.67
CA LEU A 32 -10.45 32.68 5.53
C LEU A 32 -10.59 33.01 7.02
N LYS A 33 -10.23 34.22 7.46
CA LYS A 33 -10.40 34.67 8.85
C LYS A 33 -11.87 34.77 9.30
N LYS A 34 -12.79 35.10 8.39
CA LYS A 34 -14.24 35.10 8.68
C LYS A 34 -14.84 33.69 8.64
N ARG A 35 -14.28 32.80 7.80
CA ARG A 35 -14.71 31.40 7.67
C ARG A 35 -14.27 30.55 8.87
N HIS A 36 -12.99 30.60 9.21
CA HIS A 36 -12.42 29.90 10.37
C HIS A 36 -12.45 30.82 11.60
N ASP A 37 -13.64 31.18 12.08
CA ASP A 37 -13.82 32.06 13.25
C ASP A 37 -13.48 31.39 14.60
N HIS A 38 -13.32 30.06 14.59
CA HIS A 38 -13.08 29.22 15.75
C HIS A 38 -11.73 29.52 16.40
N ARG A 39 -11.78 29.98 17.66
CA ARG A 39 -10.62 30.43 18.44
C ARG A 39 -9.89 29.29 19.13
N TRP A 40 -8.60 29.15 18.86
CA TRP A 40 -7.69 28.19 19.50
C TRP A 40 -7.77 28.22 21.04
N ALA A 41 -7.80 29.41 21.62
CA ALA A 41 -7.89 29.60 23.07
C ALA A 41 -9.15 28.97 23.69
N SER A 42 -10.28 28.98 22.99
CA SER A 42 -11.54 28.40 23.46
C SER A 42 -11.49 26.88 23.56
N TYR A 43 -10.68 26.21 22.74
CA TYR A 43 -10.49 24.76 22.85
C TYR A 43 -9.40 24.40 23.87
N LYS A 44 -8.29 25.17 23.88
CA LYS A 44 -7.16 24.99 24.81
C LYS A 44 -7.55 25.13 26.29
N GLY A 45 -8.54 25.98 26.61
CA GLY A 45 -9.02 26.19 27.98
C GLY A 45 -10.07 25.18 28.48
N CYS A 46 -10.69 24.38 27.62
CA CYS A 46 -11.86 23.56 27.97
C CYS A 46 -11.57 22.06 28.19
N GLY A 47 -10.31 21.62 28.10
CA GLY A 47 -9.96 20.20 28.27
C GLY A 47 -10.45 19.27 27.16
N ASN A 48 -10.99 19.82 26.07
CA ASN A 48 -11.34 19.06 24.87
C ASN A 48 -10.06 18.51 24.23
N GLU A 49 -10.00 17.22 23.94
CA GLU A 49 -8.89 16.66 23.17
C GLU A 49 -8.95 17.21 21.73
N ILE A 50 -7.83 17.73 21.22
CA ILE A 50 -7.68 18.25 19.86
C ILE A 50 -6.60 17.44 19.18
N TYR A 51 -6.94 16.86 18.03
CA TYR A 51 -6.00 16.07 17.23
C TYR A 51 -5.83 16.58 15.81
N GLU A 52 -6.79 17.35 15.30
CA GLU A 52 -6.75 17.88 13.93
C GLU A 52 -7.67 19.10 13.75
N GLY A 53 -7.29 20.01 12.84
CA GLY A 53 -8.15 21.14 12.44
C GLY A 53 -7.41 22.46 12.14
N ILE A 54 -8.17 23.42 11.60
CA ILE A 54 -7.74 24.80 11.32
C ILE A 54 -8.49 25.76 12.24
N PHE A 55 -7.77 26.71 12.84
CA PHE A 55 -8.30 27.73 13.76
C PHE A 55 -8.05 29.14 13.21
N TYR A 56 -8.74 30.14 13.76
CA TYR A 56 -8.53 31.56 13.44
C TYR A 56 -7.04 31.94 13.57
N GLU A 57 -6.40 31.52 14.66
CA GLU A 57 -4.98 31.77 14.92
C GLU A 57 -4.05 31.07 13.90
N THR A 58 -4.45 29.91 13.35
CA THR A 58 -3.72 29.25 12.26
C THR A 58 -3.73 30.13 11.01
N ILE A 59 -4.89 30.71 10.64
CA ILE A 59 -4.99 31.59 9.47
C ILE A 59 -4.15 32.86 9.64
N CYS A 60 -4.20 33.50 10.82
CA CYS A 60 -3.36 34.66 11.12
C CYS A 60 -1.86 34.36 11.07
N LEU A 61 -1.45 33.18 11.55
CA LEU A 61 -0.06 32.72 11.49
C LEU A 61 0.39 32.52 10.03
N LEU A 62 -0.44 31.88 9.20
CA LEU A 62 -0.13 31.68 7.78
C LEU A 62 -0.06 33.01 7.02
N GLU A 63 -1.00 33.94 7.24
CA GLU A 63 -1.00 35.29 6.64
C GLU A 63 0.30 36.05 6.94
N ASN A 64 0.75 36.01 8.20
CA ASN A 64 2.01 36.62 8.62
C ASN A 64 3.23 35.93 7.98
N LEU A 65 3.29 34.60 7.97
CA LEU A 65 4.41 33.87 7.35
C LEU A 65 4.49 34.13 5.85
N GLU A 66 3.38 34.13 5.10
CA GLU A 66 3.39 34.43 3.67
C GLU A 66 3.91 35.84 3.40
N ARG A 67 3.43 36.84 4.15
CA ARG A 67 3.90 38.23 4.02
C ARG A 67 5.39 38.35 4.31
N GLN A 68 5.84 37.84 5.45
CA GLN A 68 7.22 38.04 5.87
C GLN A 68 8.20 37.20 5.06
N LEU A 69 7.90 35.93 4.75
CA LEU A 69 8.73 35.13 3.84
C LEU A 69 8.76 35.74 2.43
N GLY A 70 7.65 36.30 1.93
CA GLY A 70 7.62 37.04 0.67
C GLY A 70 8.63 38.19 0.62
N LEU A 71 8.71 38.99 1.70
CA LEU A 71 9.73 40.04 1.83
C LEU A 71 11.16 39.46 1.89
N VAL A 72 11.36 38.30 2.51
CA VAL A 72 12.66 37.61 2.56
C VAL A 72 13.12 37.20 1.15
N TYR A 73 12.25 36.54 0.38
CA TYR A 73 12.56 36.15 -1.00
C TYR A 73 12.82 37.35 -1.92
N ASN A 74 12.11 38.45 -1.70
CA ASN A 74 12.32 39.71 -2.43
C ASN A 74 13.53 40.53 -1.93
N ARG A 75 14.36 39.99 -1.02
CA ARG A 75 15.51 40.67 -0.37
C ARG A 75 15.15 42.00 0.31
N ALA A 76 13.88 42.14 0.73
CA ALA A 76 13.30 43.32 1.35
C ALA A 76 13.02 43.10 2.86
N TYR A 77 13.92 42.40 3.54
CA TYR A 77 13.86 42.10 4.97
C TYR A 77 14.87 42.95 5.75
N PRO A 78 14.60 43.30 7.02
CA PRO A 78 15.57 44.02 7.85
C PRO A 78 16.82 43.18 8.13
N THR A 79 17.98 43.81 8.11
CA THR A 79 19.28 43.16 8.37
C THR A 79 19.76 43.33 9.81
N ARG A 80 20.87 42.65 10.16
CA ARG A 80 21.61 42.88 11.41
C ARG A 80 22.04 44.35 11.52
N ASP A 81 22.51 44.93 10.41
CA ASP A 81 22.97 46.32 10.34
C ASP A 81 21.82 47.32 10.52
N ASP A 82 20.65 47.08 9.91
CA ASP A 82 19.43 47.89 10.13
C ASP A 82 19.08 47.99 11.62
N PHE A 83 19.23 46.89 12.36
CA PHE A 83 18.93 46.84 13.79
C PHE A 83 19.96 47.58 14.62
N LEU A 84 21.26 47.40 14.34
CA LEU A 84 22.34 48.08 15.06
C LEU A 84 22.30 49.60 14.82
N ILE A 85 22.07 50.05 13.59
CA ILE A 85 21.91 51.47 13.24
C ILE A 85 20.71 52.08 13.95
N ALA A 86 19.56 51.39 13.97
CA ALA A 86 18.37 51.85 14.67
C ALA A 86 18.56 51.90 16.20
N LEU A 87 19.37 51.00 16.76
CA LEU A 87 19.72 50.94 18.17
C LEU A 87 20.65 52.11 18.57
N GLU A 88 21.68 52.38 17.75
CA GLU A 88 22.64 53.47 17.96
C GLU A 88 21.97 54.86 17.87
N HIS A 89 21.10 55.06 16.87
CA HIS A 89 20.35 56.32 16.73
C HIS A 89 19.13 56.45 17.65
N GLY A 90 18.81 55.42 18.44
CA GLY A 90 17.67 55.41 19.35
C GLY A 90 16.29 55.42 18.66
N ASP A 91 16.21 55.05 17.38
CA ASP A 91 14.99 55.07 16.58
C ASP A 91 14.03 53.96 17.00
N GLN A 92 13.18 54.28 17.98
CA GLN A 92 12.14 53.39 18.49
C GLN A 92 11.13 52.99 17.42
N GLN A 93 10.89 53.81 16.39
CA GLN A 93 9.95 53.47 15.33
C GLN A 93 10.55 52.38 14.42
N ARG A 94 11.80 52.54 14.00
CA ARG A 94 12.53 51.53 13.21
C ARG A 94 12.77 50.26 14.01
N LEU A 95 13.21 50.33 15.27
CA LEU A 95 13.38 49.17 16.14
C LEU A 95 12.08 48.34 16.27
N ASN A 96 10.95 49.00 16.51
CA ASN A 96 9.65 48.31 16.61
C ASN A 96 9.21 47.71 15.27
N GLN A 97 9.54 48.32 14.12
CA GLN A 97 9.29 47.72 12.79
C GLN A 97 10.12 46.44 12.59
N ILE A 98 11.40 46.45 12.96
CA ILE A 98 12.31 45.31 12.83
C ILE A 98 11.88 44.15 13.75
N ILE A 99 11.58 44.45 15.01
CA ILE A 99 11.12 43.44 15.98
C ILE A 99 9.79 42.84 15.52
N LYS A 100 8.86 43.66 15.03
CA LYS A 100 7.58 43.19 14.48
C LYS A 100 7.76 42.25 13.29
N PHE A 101 8.68 42.54 12.37
CA PHE A 101 9.01 41.66 11.23
C PHE A 101 9.38 40.25 11.72
N TYR A 102 10.27 40.16 12.72
CA TYR A 102 10.74 38.88 13.25
C TYR A 102 9.74 38.20 14.20
N GLU A 103 8.95 38.95 14.97
CA GLU A 103 7.85 38.41 15.79
C GLU A 103 6.78 37.75 14.91
N GLU A 104 6.46 38.34 13.76
CA GLU A 104 5.51 37.78 12.78
C GLU A 104 6.02 36.54 12.04
N LEU A 105 7.33 36.23 12.14
CA LEU A 105 7.90 34.96 11.69
C LEU A 105 7.82 33.85 12.76
N ARG A 106 7.39 34.14 14.00
CA ARG A 106 7.30 33.13 15.07
C ARG A 106 6.12 32.18 14.87
N VAL A 107 6.35 30.90 15.17
CA VAL A 107 5.41 29.81 14.89
C VAL A 107 4.96 29.12 16.19
N GLU A 108 3.66 29.05 16.44
CA GLU A 108 3.10 28.19 17.51
C GLU A 108 3.07 26.73 17.03
N ARG A 109 3.82 25.86 17.72
CA ARG A 109 4.05 24.46 17.31
C ARG A 109 2.76 23.65 17.21
N ASP A 110 1.82 23.87 18.11
CA ASP A 110 0.56 23.15 18.19
C ASP A 110 -0.36 23.46 17.00
N LEU A 111 -0.52 24.75 16.64
CA LEU A 111 -1.32 25.16 15.50
C LEU A 111 -0.85 24.50 14.20
N ILE A 112 0.46 24.44 13.98
CA ILE A 112 1.06 23.75 12.83
C ILE A 112 0.84 22.23 12.91
N LYS A 113 1.03 21.61 14.08
CA LYS A 113 0.88 20.16 14.26
C LYS A 113 -0.54 19.67 13.89
N TYR A 114 -1.57 20.38 14.34
CA TYR A 114 -2.97 20.01 14.11
C TYR A 114 -3.46 20.36 12.69
N ALA A 115 -2.98 21.47 12.14
CA ALA A 115 -3.27 21.87 10.76
C ALA A 115 -2.62 20.94 9.73
N GLN A 116 -1.39 20.45 9.98
CA GLN A 116 -0.67 19.53 9.07
C GLN A 116 -1.30 18.12 8.96
N GLN A 117 -2.28 17.76 9.81
CA GLN A 117 -3.04 16.52 9.60
C GLN A 117 -4.05 16.68 8.45
N THR A 118 -4.69 17.85 8.36
CA THR A 118 -5.83 18.09 7.46
C THR A 118 -5.50 18.92 6.23
N HIS A 119 -4.39 19.67 6.23
CA HIS A 119 -4.04 20.60 5.15
C HIS A 119 -2.54 20.65 4.85
N PHE A 120 -2.22 20.93 3.59
CA PHE A 120 -0.89 21.31 3.10
C PHE A 120 -0.83 22.84 2.94
N PHE A 121 0.27 23.46 3.38
CA PHE A 121 0.52 24.90 3.22
C PHE A 121 1.28 25.21 1.93
N SER A 122 1.52 26.48 1.61
CA SER A 122 2.40 26.86 0.51
C SER A 122 3.82 26.30 0.65
N LYS A 123 4.54 26.18 -0.47
CA LYS A 123 5.93 25.69 -0.49
C LYS A 123 6.87 26.51 0.39
N ASN A 124 6.66 27.83 0.47
CA ASN A 124 7.47 28.74 1.27
C ASN A 124 7.31 28.46 2.76
N VAL A 125 6.07 28.37 3.22
CA VAL A 125 5.72 28.05 4.61
C VAL A 125 6.18 26.63 4.96
N GLN A 126 6.01 25.65 4.07
CA GLN A 126 6.51 24.29 4.26
C GLN A 126 8.03 24.24 4.43
N ALA A 127 8.79 24.92 3.57
CA ALA A 127 10.26 24.96 3.63
C ALA A 127 10.75 25.62 4.94
N TYR A 128 10.13 26.73 5.34
CA TYR A 128 10.45 27.41 6.59
C TYR A 128 10.16 26.53 7.82
N ILE A 129 8.97 25.90 7.89
CA ILE A 129 8.61 24.97 8.97
C ILE A 129 9.54 23.75 9.00
N ALA A 130 9.92 23.21 7.85
CA ALA A 130 10.87 22.09 7.76
C ALA A 130 12.27 22.49 8.26
N TYR A 131 12.70 23.72 8.03
CA TYR A 131 13.92 24.28 8.61
C TYR A 131 13.78 24.44 10.13
N LEU A 132 12.72 25.07 10.64
CA LEU A 132 12.47 25.21 12.08
C LEU A 132 12.44 23.85 12.81
N LYS A 133 11.92 22.78 12.18
CA LYS A 133 11.90 21.42 12.75
C LYS A 133 13.30 20.82 12.95
N ARG A 134 14.32 21.24 12.19
CA ARG A 134 15.72 20.83 12.37
C ARG A 134 16.40 21.52 13.56
N TYR A 135 15.81 22.60 14.07
CA TYR A 135 16.35 23.42 15.15
C TYR A 135 15.26 23.64 16.23
N PRO A 136 14.97 22.61 17.05
CA PRO A 136 13.83 22.62 17.99
C PRO A 136 13.93 23.70 19.07
N ASP A 137 15.14 24.22 19.32
CA ASP A 137 15.44 25.28 20.30
C ASP A 137 15.45 26.69 19.71
N SER A 138 15.20 26.83 18.40
CA SER A 138 15.12 28.14 17.73
C SER A 138 14.09 29.06 18.40
N HIS A 139 14.47 30.33 18.58
CA HIS A 139 13.63 31.40 19.10
C HIS A 139 12.38 31.69 18.24
N PHE A 140 12.38 31.26 16.97
CA PHE A 140 11.22 31.30 16.08
C PHE A 140 10.12 30.30 16.46
N TRP A 141 10.37 29.32 17.34
CA TRP A 141 9.29 28.60 18.02
C TRP A 141 8.70 29.50 19.12
N LYS A 142 7.42 29.87 19.00
CA LYS A 142 6.78 30.83 19.93
C LYS A 142 6.80 30.29 21.36
N LYS A 143 7.43 31.05 22.26
CA LYS A 143 7.64 30.77 23.70
C LYS A 143 7.59 32.11 24.45
N GLY A 144 6.77 32.21 25.48
CA GLY A 144 6.57 33.47 26.21
C GLY A 144 5.86 34.56 25.39
N ASP A 145 5.94 35.79 25.88
CA ASP A 145 5.27 36.97 25.32
C ASP A 145 5.91 37.45 23.99
N GLU A 146 5.33 38.52 23.42
CA GLU A 146 5.87 39.20 22.24
C GLU A 146 7.21 39.89 22.55
N TRP A 147 8.14 39.87 21.60
CA TRP A 147 9.42 40.55 21.78
C TRP A 147 9.26 42.07 21.86
N GLN A 148 10.02 42.65 22.78
CA GLN A 148 10.20 44.09 23.00
C GLN A 148 11.67 44.42 22.79
N VAL A 149 12.03 45.70 22.62
CA VAL A 149 13.43 46.14 22.41
C VAL A 149 14.39 45.56 23.47
N LYS A 150 13.93 45.39 24.72
CA LYS A 150 14.72 44.84 25.83
C LYS A 150 14.77 43.31 25.91
N THR A 151 13.91 42.60 25.18
CA THR A 151 13.76 41.13 25.24
C THR A 151 14.03 40.43 23.90
N PHE A 152 14.41 41.18 22.87
CA PHE A 152 14.69 40.69 21.53
C PHE A 152 16.08 40.01 21.43
N PRO A 153 16.15 38.68 21.20
CA PRO A 153 17.41 37.92 21.20
C PRO A 153 18.14 38.05 19.84
N HIS A 154 18.55 39.28 19.51
CA HIS A 154 19.03 39.68 18.19
C HIS A 154 20.18 38.83 17.65
N GLU A 155 21.26 38.60 18.41
CA GLU A 155 22.42 37.80 17.93
C GLU A 155 21.98 36.40 17.47
N ALA A 156 21.32 35.63 18.35
CA ALA A 156 20.87 34.28 18.06
C ALA A 156 19.78 34.21 16.97
N LEU A 157 19.00 35.28 16.76
CA LEU A 157 18.03 35.37 15.67
C LEU A 157 18.70 35.65 14.33
N PHE A 158 19.62 36.63 14.27
CA PHE A 158 20.33 36.97 13.04
C PHE A 158 21.23 35.82 12.58
N ASP A 159 22.01 35.19 13.48
CA ASP A 159 22.82 34.00 13.14
C ASP A 159 21.96 32.87 12.56
N PHE A 160 20.81 32.57 13.19
CA PHE A 160 19.88 31.55 12.72
C PHE A 160 19.31 31.86 11.33
N PHE A 161 19.01 33.14 11.08
CA PHE A 161 18.39 33.62 9.86
C PHE A 161 19.39 33.76 8.70
N GLU A 162 20.63 34.13 8.98
CA GLU A 162 21.74 34.14 8.01
C GLU A 162 22.08 32.71 7.55
N ILE A 163 22.04 31.72 8.43
CA ILE A 163 22.19 30.30 8.04
C ILE A 163 21.00 29.82 7.19
N TYR A 164 19.77 30.29 7.49
CA TYR A 164 18.58 30.02 6.68
C TYR A 164 18.73 30.60 5.26
N LEU A 165 19.11 31.87 5.18
CA LEU A 165 19.39 32.59 3.93
C LEU A 165 20.52 31.93 3.13
N GLY A 166 21.63 31.56 3.78
CA GLY A 166 22.74 30.86 3.14
C GLY A 166 22.31 29.56 2.46
N ARG A 167 21.35 28.83 3.04
CA ARG A 167 20.78 27.61 2.44
C ARG A 167 19.79 27.88 1.30
N LEU A 168 19.12 29.04 1.30
CA LEU A 168 18.28 29.47 0.18
C LEU A 168 19.12 29.83 -1.06
N HIS A 169 20.31 30.43 -0.87
CA HIS A 169 21.13 30.96 -1.97
C HIS A 169 22.00 29.90 -2.69
N VAL A 170 22.23 28.72 -2.11
CA VAL A 170 23.02 27.63 -2.73
C VAL A 170 22.33 26.99 -3.96
N GLY A 171 21.07 27.34 -4.24
CA GLY A 171 20.33 26.91 -5.43
C GLY A 171 20.38 27.85 -6.65
N GLN A 172 21.02 29.02 -6.55
CA GLN A 172 21.05 30.03 -7.61
C GLN A 172 22.46 30.54 -7.90
N THR A 173 23.21 29.84 -8.77
CA THR A 173 24.32 30.44 -9.52
C THR A 173 23.76 31.12 -10.77
N GLU A 174 24.08 32.40 -10.94
CA GLU A 174 23.66 33.23 -12.09
C GLU A 174 24.16 32.67 -13.44
N PRO A 175 23.62 33.21 -14.54
CA PRO A 175 24.53 33.99 -15.38
C PRO A 175 24.03 35.42 -15.63
N THR A 176 24.71 36.40 -15.02
CA THR A 176 24.66 37.79 -15.46
C THR A 176 25.17 37.88 -16.90
N THR A 177 24.27 38.14 -17.86
CA THR A 177 24.65 38.37 -19.26
C THR A 177 25.05 39.83 -19.41
N SER A 178 26.31 40.15 -19.10
CA SER A 178 26.87 41.48 -19.34
C SER A 178 27.43 41.58 -20.76
N THR A 179 27.01 42.61 -21.48
CA THR A 179 27.36 42.91 -22.87
C THR A 179 28.88 43.08 -23.07
N MET A 180 29.39 42.62 -24.22
CA MET A 180 30.77 42.87 -24.64
C MET A 180 31.11 44.37 -24.70
N GLY A 181 32.26 44.74 -24.14
CA GLY A 181 32.94 46.02 -24.37
C GLY A 181 34.44 45.82 -24.19
N LEU A 182 35.23 46.08 -25.24
CA LEU A 182 36.69 45.90 -25.22
C LEU A 182 37.37 46.89 -24.26
N VAL A 183 38.55 46.52 -23.73
CA VAL A 183 39.86 47.13 -24.08
C VAL A 183 41.00 46.41 -23.32
N ILE A 184 41.97 45.88 -24.09
CA ILE A 184 43.46 45.96 -23.94
C ILE A 184 43.98 46.18 -22.49
N GLU A 185 44.87 45.36 -21.89
CA GLU A 185 46.24 45.03 -22.35
C GLU A 185 46.83 43.78 -21.62
N ASN A 186 47.85 43.15 -22.22
CA ASN A 186 48.68 42.04 -21.67
C ASN A 186 49.99 42.59 -21.04
N PRO A 187 50.98 41.78 -20.58
CA PRO A 187 50.97 40.66 -19.61
C PRO A 187 52.15 40.74 -18.59
N SER A 188 52.21 39.85 -17.58
CA SER A 188 53.46 39.37 -16.91
C SER A 188 53.13 38.08 -16.13
N GLU A 189 53.74 36.92 -16.45
CA GLU A 189 54.94 36.35 -15.79
C GLU A 189 54.71 36.00 -14.30
N SER A 190 54.54 34.71 -13.99
CA SER A 190 55.59 33.76 -13.48
C SER A 190 55.87 33.96 -11.97
N ASP A 191 56.11 32.96 -11.12
CA ASP A 191 56.23 31.51 -11.29
C ASP A 191 56.09 30.85 -9.88
N GLU A 192 56.44 29.56 -9.75
CA GLU A 192 56.78 28.85 -8.49
C GLU A 192 55.59 28.39 -7.58
N ILE A 193 55.24 27.10 -7.61
CA ILE A 193 55.82 26.01 -6.77
C ILE A 193 55.43 26.19 -5.29
N SER A 194 54.33 25.60 -4.81
CA SER A 194 54.13 24.17 -4.46
C SER A 194 54.68 23.76 -3.09
N GLN A 195 53.96 22.82 -2.46
CA GLN A 195 54.28 22.13 -1.20
C GLN A 195 54.12 22.94 0.12
N GLN A 196 53.00 22.73 0.80
CA GLN A 196 53.03 21.76 1.90
C GLN A 196 51.68 21.07 2.11
N GLN A 197 51.75 19.80 2.49
CA GLN A 197 50.63 18.85 2.61
C GLN A 197 50.75 18.18 3.98
N LYS A 198 49.60 17.80 4.58
CA LYS A 198 49.45 17.06 5.85
C LYS A 198 49.65 17.92 7.12
N LEU A 199 48.98 17.69 8.26
CA LEU A 199 48.03 16.64 8.65
C LEU A 199 46.78 17.25 9.33
N ALA A 200 45.61 16.61 9.18
CA ALA A 200 44.77 16.16 10.29
C ALA A 200 43.59 15.33 9.74
N GLU A 201 43.26 14.22 10.38
CA GLU A 201 42.22 13.27 9.97
C GLU A 201 40.91 13.49 10.76
N SER A 202 39.82 12.83 10.35
CA SER A 202 38.49 12.75 11.00
C SER A 202 37.72 14.08 11.12
N GLU A 203 36.44 14.19 10.72
CA GLU A 203 35.35 13.24 10.96
C GLU A 203 34.42 13.00 9.76
N ASN A 204 33.80 11.81 9.73
CA ASN A 204 32.69 11.51 8.83
C ASN A 204 31.41 12.18 9.35
N ILE A 205 30.87 13.15 8.60
CA ILE A 205 29.47 13.53 8.71
C ILE A 205 28.80 13.16 7.38
N GLU A 206 27.75 12.35 7.47
CA GLU A 206 26.94 11.94 6.32
C GLU A 206 26.45 13.16 5.54
N LYS A 207 26.64 13.15 4.21
CA LYS A 207 26.06 14.15 3.32
C LYS A 207 24.54 14.00 3.31
N THR A 208 23.87 14.70 4.22
CA THR A 208 22.40 14.83 4.22
C THR A 208 21.94 15.41 2.89
N ASP A 209 20.80 14.93 2.38
CA ASP A 209 20.27 15.30 1.06
C ASP A 209 20.26 16.82 0.80
N ARG A 210 20.83 17.19 -0.34
CA ARG A 210 20.72 18.55 -0.90
C ARG A 210 19.30 18.76 -1.40
N VAL A 211 18.45 19.36 -0.58
CA VAL A 211 17.17 19.92 -1.03
C VAL A 211 17.47 21.09 -1.96
N ALA A 212 17.40 20.86 -3.28
CA ALA A 212 17.50 21.91 -4.27
C ALA A 212 16.22 22.77 -4.24
N VAL A 213 16.32 23.97 -3.65
CA VAL A 213 15.24 24.96 -3.68
C VAL A 213 15.42 25.82 -4.94
N ALA A 214 14.82 25.37 -6.04
CA ALA A 214 14.56 26.25 -7.18
C ALA A 214 13.54 27.34 -6.78
N PRO A 215 13.49 28.51 -7.46
CA PRO A 215 12.41 29.47 -7.28
C PRO A 215 11.07 28.85 -7.76
N LEU A 216 10.29 28.34 -6.81
CA LEU A 216 9.14 27.46 -7.06
C LEU A 216 7.79 28.18 -7.25
N THR A 217 7.80 29.52 -7.31
CA THR A 217 6.61 30.37 -7.31
C THR A 217 6.01 30.56 -8.71
N GLU A 218 6.80 30.78 -9.76
CA GLU A 218 6.27 31.16 -11.08
C GLU A 218 5.40 30.07 -11.72
N THR A 219 5.85 28.81 -11.71
CA THR A 219 5.15 27.70 -12.38
C THR A 219 3.81 27.36 -11.74
N LEU A 220 3.72 27.27 -10.40
CA LEU A 220 2.43 26.99 -9.75
C LEU A 220 1.42 28.13 -9.93
N THR A 221 1.90 29.37 -9.88
CA THR A 221 1.00 30.53 -10.01
C THR A 221 0.46 30.60 -11.44
N GLN A 222 1.28 30.31 -12.46
CA GLN A 222 0.84 30.19 -13.85
C GLN A 222 -0.25 29.14 -14.07
N ASP A 223 -0.19 27.99 -13.39
CA ASP A 223 -1.20 26.94 -13.54
C ASP A 223 -2.53 27.28 -12.82
N VAL A 224 -2.47 27.96 -11.66
CA VAL A 224 -3.67 28.52 -11.00
C VAL A 224 -4.36 29.56 -11.89
N TYR A 225 -3.61 30.46 -12.52
CA TYR A 225 -4.16 31.44 -13.46
C TYR A 225 -4.89 30.78 -14.64
N LYS A 226 -4.29 29.76 -15.28
CA LYS A 226 -4.93 29.03 -16.40
C LYS A 226 -6.24 28.37 -15.99
N GLN A 227 -6.29 27.75 -14.81
CA GLN A 227 -7.51 27.11 -14.30
C GLN A 227 -8.61 28.13 -14.00
N PHE A 228 -8.25 29.28 -13.42
CA PHE A 228 -9.18 30.37 -13.14
C PHE A 228 -9.76 30.99 -14.42
N ASP A 229 -8.91 31.31 -15.41
CA ASP A 229 -9.35 31.90 -16.68
C ASP A 229 -10.30 30.95 -17.45
N GLU A 230 -10.01 29.64 -17.46
CA GLU A 230 -10.89 28.63 -18.06
C GLU A 230 -12.21 28.48 -17.30
N GLY A 231 -12.18 28.46 -15.96
CA GLY A 231 -13.40 28.43 -15.14
C GLY A 231 -14.28 29.67 -15.33
N LEU A 232 -13.66 30.85 -15.45
CA LEU A 232 -14.33 32.11 -15.74
C LEU A 232 -14.95 32.12 -17.15
N ARG A 233 -14.27 31.53 -18.15
CA ARG A 233 -14.80 31.33 -19.50
C ARG A 233 -16.04 30.44 -19.50
N GLN A 234 -15.94 29.25 -18.91
CA GLN A 234 -17.05 28.29 -18.80
C GLN A 234 -18.27 28.89 -18.08
N PHE A 235 -18.06 29.56 -16.94
CA PHE A 235 -19.13 30.24 -16.21
C PHE A 235 -19.80 31.34 -17.04
N ASN A 236 -19.02 32.13 -17.80
CA ASN A 236 -19.56 33.17 -18.67
C ASN A 236 -20.39 32.60 -19.83
N GLU A 237 -19.94 31.52 -20.47
CA GLU A 237 -20.69 30.80 -21.49
C GLU A 237 -22.00 30.19 -20.93
N PHE A 238 -21.98 29.66 -19.70
CA PHE A 238 -23.15 29.15 -18.99
C PHE A 238 -24.15 30.25 -18.62
N LEU A 239 -23.69 31.36 -18.05
CA LEU A 239 -24.52 32.52 -17.71
C LEU A 239 -25.15 33.16 -18.97
N ALA A 240 -24.41 33.20 -20.09
CA ALA A 240 -24.93 33.68 -21.36
C ALA A 240 -26.08 32.80 -21.89
N ARG A 241 -25.93 31.45 -21.82
CA ARG A 241 -26.99 30.48 -22.18
C ARG A 241 -28.27 30.70 -21.35
N HIS A 242 -28.14 30.86 -20.04
CA HIS A 242 -29.29 30.93 -19.12
C HIS A 242 -29.85 32.34 -18.87
N LYS A 243 -29.16 33.41 -19.29
CA LYS A 243 -29.49 34.85 -19.16
C LYS A 243 -29.57 35.39 -17.72
N SER A 244 -30.07 34.61 -16.77
CA SER A 244 -30.01 34.91 -15.34
C SER A 244 -29.96 33.62 -14.52
N LEU A 245 -29.07 33.60 -13.53
CA LEU A 245 -28.86 32.50 -12.60
C LEU A 245 -29.15 32.97 -11.18
N ARG A 246 -29.74 32.10 -10.37
CA ARG A 246 -29.79 32.23 -8.90
C ARG A 246 -28.69 31.36 -8.31
N VAL A 247 -27.89 31.92 -7.42
CA VAL A 247 -26.78 31.27 -6.74
C VAL A 247 -27.18 30.99 -5.30
N MET A 248 -26.81 29.83 -4.79
CA MET A 248 -26.80 29.54 -3.35
C MET A 248 -25.43 28.96 -2.98
N CYS A 249 -24.74 29.59 -2.04
CA CYS A 249 -23.44 29.12 -1.55
C CYS A 249 -23.62 28.58 -0.12
N PHE A 250 -23.39 27.29 0.08
CA PHE A 250 -23.52 26.64 1.37
C PHE A 250 -22.20 26.05 1.84
N GLU A 251 -21.92 26.19 3.13
CA GLU A 251 -20.95 25.37 3.85
C GLU A 251 -21.72 24.43 4.77
N ILE A 252 -21.41 23.14 4.71
CA ILE A 252 -22.12 22.09 5.43
C ILE A 252 -21.11 21.31 6.25
N THR A 253 -21.29 21.32 7.57
CA THR A 253 -20.42 20.62 8.52
C THR A 253 -21.15 19.41 9.08
N LEU A 254 -20.58 18.22 8.88
CA LEU A 254 -21.06 16.97 9.45
C LEU A 254 -20.15 16.60 10.63
N THR A 255 -20.60 16.86 11.86
CA THR A 255 -19.79 16.66 13.06
C THR A 255 -20.20 15.37 13.81
N PRO A 256 -19.30 14.37 13.95
CA PRO A 256 -19.55 13.19 14.77
C PRO A 256 -19.74 13.58 16.25
N GLN A 257 -20.66 12.89 16.94
CA GLN A 257 -21.06 13.20 18.33
C GLN A 257 -20.45 12.25 19.36
N GLU A 258 -19.61 11.32 18.91
CA GLU A 258 -18.84 10.39 19.73
C GLU A 258 -17.89 11.13 20.70
N ALA A 259 -17.52 10.49 21.81
CA ALA A 259 -16.75 11.14 22.87
C ALA A 259 -15.27 11.33 22.48
N THR A 260 -14.60 10.24 22.06
CA THR A 260 -13.16 10.26 21.77
C THR A 260 -12.85 10.47 20.29
N PHE A 261 -11.68 11.04 19.99
CA PHE A 261 -11.23 11.24 18.60
C PHE A 261 -11.22 9.94 17.77
N GLY A 262 -10.71 8.85 18.33
CA GLY A 262 -10.66 7.56 17.64
C GLY A 262 -12.05 6.96 17.38
N GLU A 263 -13.08 7.33 18.13
CA GLU A 263 -14.48 6.96 17.84
C GLU A 263 -15.09 7.86 16.77
N LYS A 264 -14.87 9.18 16.85
CA LYS A 264 -15.28 10.15 15.82
C LYS A 264 -14.77 9.79 14.44
N TRP A 265 -13.49 9.42 14.32
CA TRP A 265 -12.90 8.96 13.07
C TRP A 265 -13.56 7.69 12.54
N ARG A 266 -13.79 6.69 13.41
CA ARG A 266 -14.49 5.44 13.04
C ARG A 266 -15.95 5.67 12.64
N ALA A 267 -16.63 6.63 13.25
CA ALA A 267 -17.99 7.02 12.87
C ALA A 267 -17.99 7.70 11.50
N LEU A 268 -17.04 8.62 11.25
CA LEU A 268 -16.90 9.34 9.98
C LEU A 268 -16.59 8.38 8.83
N ASP A 269 -15.58 7.52 9.00
CA ASP A 269 -15.13 6.61 7.95
C ASP A 269 -16.24 5.65 7.49
N ARG A 270 -17.02 5.12 8.44
CA ARG A 270 -18.21 4.31 8.15
C ARG A 270 -19.29 5.10 7.41
N LYS A 271 -19.62 6.31 7.89
CA LYS A 271 -20.71 7.12 7.33
C LYS A 271 -20.38 7.82 6.02
N ARG A 272 -19.11 8.13 5.73
CA ARG A 272 -18.70 8.72 4.44
C ARG A 272 -19.08 7.80 3.27
N ASN A 273 -18.91 6.50 3.42
CA ASN A 273 -19.19 5.51 2.37
C ASN A 273 -20.70 5.38 2.08
N GLU A 274 -21.56 5.79 3.01
CA GLU A 274 -23.03 5.83 2.86
C GLU A 274 -23.54 7.16 2.26
N LEU A 275 -22.68 8.18 2.09
CA LEU A 275 -23.05 9.55 1.74
C LEU A 275 -23.33 9.72 0.22
N SER A 276 -24.45 9.20 -0.24
CA SER A 276 -24.92 9.29 -1.64
C SER A 276 -25.30 10.71 -2.08
N GLY A 277 -25.67 11.58 -1.12
CA GLY A 277 -25.95 12.99 -1.34
C GLY A 277 -27.34 13.33 -1.84
N CYS A 278 -27.56 14.62 -2.06
CA CYS A 278 -28.90 15.19 -2.30
C CYS A 278 -29.07 15.85 -3.68
N PHE A 279 -28.08 15.81 -4.57
CA PHE A 279 -28.14 16.57 -5.83
C PHE A 279 -29.28 16.11 -6.76
N ASN A 280 -29.58 14.81 -6.83
CA ASN A 280 -30.71 14.30 -7.61
C ASN A 280 -32.04 14.89 -7.13
N LEU A 281 -32.25 14.94 -5.81
CA LEU A 281 -33.39 15.60 -5.18
C LEU A 281 -33.44 17.10 -5.52
N LEU A 282 -32.29 17.79 -5.61
CA LEU A 282 -32.22 19.20 -6.00
C LEU A 282 -32.51 19.43 -7.49
N ILE A 283 -32.14 18.51 -8.37
CA ILE A 283 -32.48 18.55 -9.80
C ILE A 283 -33.98 18.35 -9.97
N GLU A 284 -34.54 17.29 -9.37
CA GLU A 284 -35.94 16.90 -9.53
C GLU A 284 -36.94 17.89 -8.89
N ARG A 285 -36.66 18.37 -7.66
CA ARG A 285 -37.59 19.24 -6.92
C ARG A 285 -37.39 20.73 -7.18
N TYR A 286 -36.17 21.14 -7.53
CA TYR A 286 -35.79 22.56 -7.56
C TYR A 286 -35.13 23.02 -8.87
N GLY A 287 -34.90 22.12 -9.83
CA GLY A 287 -34.35 22.47 -11.14
C GLY A 287 -32.91 22.97 -11.08
N LEU A 288 -32.06 22.33 -10.27
CA LEU A 288 -30.62 22.59 -10.21
C LEU A 288 -30.00 22.45 -11.61
N LEU A 289 -29.35 23.51 -12.09
CA LEU A 289 -28.77 23.58 -13.45
C LEU A 289 -27.28 23.23 -13.47
N ALA A 290 -26.54 23.65 -12.44
CA ALA A 290 -25.12 23.34 -12.29
C ALA A 290 -24.68 23.43 -10.82
N LYS A 291 -23.53 22.83 -10.51
CA LYS A 291 -22.89 22.93 -9.19
C LYS A 291 -21.37 23.08 -9.27
N TYR A 292 -20.79 23.65 -8.22
CA TYR A 292 -19.41 23.41 -7.79
C TYR A 292 -19.47 22.79 -6.40
N SER A 293 -18.68 21.74 -6.15
CA SER A 293 -18.55 21.13 -4.83
C SER A 293 -17.09 20.88 -4.48
N ARG A 294 -16.72 21.22 -3.25
CA ARG A 294 -15.40 21.04 -2.63
C ARG A 294 -15.56 20.41 -1.24
N ILE A 295 -14.53 19.71 -0.77
CA ILE A 295 -14.55 18.95 0.49
C ILE A 295 -13.24 19.11 1.26
N GLU A 296 -13.32 19.19 2.58
CA GLU A 296 -12.15 19.23 3.47
C GLU A 296 -12.44 18.59 4.83
N MET A 297 -11.36 18.29 5.57
CA MET A 297 -11.42 17.83 6.95
C MET A 297 -11.46 19.01 7.92
N GLY A 298 -12.55 19.11 8.69
CA GLY A 298 -12.73 20.10 9.74
C GLY A 298 -12.09 19.71 11.08
N ILE A 299 -12.45 20.42 12.15
CA ILE A 299 -11.93 20.16 13.49
C ILE A 299 -12.43 18.80 14.02
N ASN A 300 -11.52 18.01 14.59
CA ASN A 300 -11.79 16.74 15.26
C ASN A 300 -12.76 15.83 14.48
N SER A 301 -12.35 15.49 13.25
CA SER A 301 -13.02 14.51 12.37
C SER A 301 -14.42 14.91 11.94
N SER A 302 -14.69 16.23 11.85
CA SER A 302 -15.86 16.75 11.13
C SER A 302 -15.58 16.77 9.63
N LEU A 303 -16.58 16.44 8.81
CA LEU A 303 -16.50 16.63 7.35
C LEU A 303 -17.06 18.00 6.98
N VAL A 304 -16.37 18.77 6.15
CA VAL A 304 -16.86 20.07 5.66
C VAL A 304 -17.05 19.99 4.16
N LEU A 305 -18.26 20.32 3.69
CA LEU A 305 -18.68 20.31 2.30
C LEU A 305 -19.02 21.74 1.88
N GLN A 306 -18.40 22.24 0.81
CA GLN A 306 -18.65 23.56 0.27
C GLN A 306 -19.36 23.43 -1.07
N TRP A 307 -20.60 23.89 -1.18
CA TRP A 307 -21.40 23.79 -2.41
C TRP A 307 -21.82 25.15 -2.93
N VAL A 308 -21.57 25.40 -4.22
CA VAL A 308 -22.13 26.52 -4.97
C VAL A 308 -23.15 25.96 -5.95
N LEU A 309 -24.42 26.25 -5.74
CA LEU A 309 -25.56 25.71 -6.47
C LEU A 309 -26.13 26.78 -7.41
N LEU A 310 -26.32 26.43 -8.69
CA LEU A 310 -26.82 27.34 -9.72
C LEU A 310 -28.20 26.89 -10.22
N PHE A 311 -29.19 27.77 -10.04
CA PHE A 311 -30.58 27.59 -10.44
C PHE A 311 -30.99 28.66 -11.46
N LYS A 312 -32.16 28.51 -12.07
CA LYS A 312 -32.71 29.50 -13.01
C LYS A 312 -33.16 30.77 -12.26
N GLY A 313 -32.72 31.95 -12.73
CA GLY A 313 -32.87 33.21 -11.99
C GLY A 313 -34.28 33.82 -11.94
N HIS A 314 -35.24 33.29 -12.72
CA HIS A 314 -36.58 33.88 -12.88
C HIS A 314 -37.68 33.18 -12.07
N ASP A 315 -37.42 32.00 -11.54
CA ASP A 315 -38.41 31.22 -10.80
C ASP A 315 -38.35 31.58 -9.29
N PRO A 316 -39.50 31.64 -8.57
CA PRO A 316 -39.54 31.97 -7.15
C PRO A 316 -39.06 30.79 -6.29
N LEU A 317 -37.74 30.62 -6.24
CA LEU A 317 -37.07 29.58 -5.45
C LEU A 317 -36.84 30.06 -4.01
N ASP A 318 -37.45 29.36 -3.05
CA ASP A 318 -37.34 29.61 -1.61
C ASP A 318 -36.03 28.98 -1.06
N THR A 319 -35.03 29.81 -0.80
CA THR A 319 -33.73 29.42 -0.22
C THR A 319 -33.89 28.67 1.11
N GLY A 320 -34.90 29.02 1.92
CA GLY A 320 -35.19 28.37 3.19
C GLY A 320 -35.64 26.92 3.00
N ARG A 321 -36.52 26.66 2.02
CA ARG A 321 -36.93 25.29 1.64
C ARG A 321 -35.81 24.46 1.06
N VAL A 322 -34.96 25.06 0.20
CA VAL A 322 -33.80 24.35 -0.37
C VAL A 322 -32.84 23.96 0.75
N ARG A 323 -32.47 24.90 1.64
CA ARG A 323 -31.61 24.64 2.80
C ARG A 323 -32.20 23.58 3.73
N ALA A 324 -33.48 23.67 4.07
CA ALA A 324 -34.16 22.68 4.92
C ALA A 324 -34.19 21.29 4.27
N SER A 325 -34.36 21.19 2.95
CA SER A 325 -34.33 19.90 2.23
C SER A 325 -32.94 19.28 2.20
N ILE A 326 -31.89 20.10 1.99
CA ILE A 326 -30.49 19.67 2.08
C ILE A 326 -30.19 19.15 3.49
N GLN A 327 -30.56 19.92 4.52
CA GLN A 327 -30.33 19.55 5.90
C GLN A 327 -31.05 18.25 6.26
N GLN A 328 -32.35 18.14 5.95
CA GLN A 328 -33.14 16.93 6.23
C GLN A 328 -32.57 15.68 5.54
N GLU A 329 -32.17 15.79 4.27
CA GLU A 329 -31.61 14.67 3.51
C GLU A 329 -30.27 14.21 4.10
N LEU A 330 -29.41 15.15 4.49
CA LEU A 330 -28.13 14.83 5.13
C LEU A 330 -28.30 14.32 6.57
N GLU A 331 -29.30 14.80 7.32
CA GLU A 331 -29.64 14.25 8.65
C GLU A 331 -30.15 12.81 8.56
N LEU A 332 -30.87 12.45 7.49
CA LEU A 332 -31.29 11.07 7.21
C LEU A 332 -30.09 10.18 6.86
N GLN A 333 -29.22 10.61 5.95
CA GLN A 333 -28.02 9.85 5.56
C GLN A 333 -27.04 9.69 6.74
N MET A 334 -26.91 10.72 7.58
CA MET A 334 -26.02 10.72 8.76
C MET A 334 -26.71 10.29 10.07
N ALA A 335 -27.87 9.63 9.99
CA ALA A 335 -28.56 9.08 11.15
C ALA A 335 -27.74 8.00 11.86
N GLY A 336 -27.83 7.95 13.19
CA GLY A 336 -27.13 6.96 14.02
C GLY A 336 -27.61 5.53 13.72
N HIS A 337 -26.68 4.56 13.72
CA HIS A 337 -26.96 3.19 13.29
C HIS A 337 -26.99 2.25 14.49
N SER A 338 -28.16 1.67 14.80
CA SER A 338 -28.38 0.85 16.00
C SER A 338 -27.42 -0.34 16.12
N TYR A 339 -27.14 -1.04 15.02
CA TYR A 339 -26.19 -2.15 14.97
C TYR A 339 -24.74 -1.74 15.28
N TRP A 340 -24.36 -0.49 15.00
CA TRP A 340 -22.99 0.02 15.20
C TRP A 340 -22.85 0.87 16.47
N ASN A 341 -23.95 1.16 17.17
CA ASN A 341 -24.03 2.05 18.33
C ASN A 341 -23.43 3.45 18.08
N THR A 342 -23.55 3.96 16.85
CA THR A 342 -23.10 5.31 16.47
C THR A 342 -24.18 6.35 16.77
N GLN A 343 -23.75 7.55 17.15
CA GLN A 343 -24.67 8.68 17.33
C GLN A 343 -25.04 9.30 15.96
N PRO A 344 -26.20 9.97 15.83
CA PRO A 344 -26.47 10.80 14.66
C PRO A 344 -25.47 11.95 14.61
N PHE A 345 -24.96 12.28 13.42
CA PHE A 345 -24.07 13.43 13.28
C PHE A 345 -24.87 14.72 13.44
N LYS A 346 -24.21 15.74 14.00
CA LYS A 346 -24.74 17.09 13.95
C LYS A 346 -24.49 17.65 12.56
N VAL A 347 -25.56 17.90 11.80
CA VAL A 347 -25.52 18.58 10.51
C VAL A 347 -25.68 20.09 10.74
N GLY A 348 -24.63 20.85 10.45
CA GLY A 348 -24.69 22.32 10.39
C GLY A 348 -24.71 22.76 8.93
N VAL A 349 -25.63 23.65 8.56
CA VAL A 349 -25.65 24.29 7.23
C VAL A 349 -25.53 25.80 7.40
N GLN A 350 -24.48 26.40 6.86
CA GLN A 350 -24.19 27.84 6.87
C GLN A 350 -24.31 28.43 5.47
N ASP A 351 -24.83 29.64 5.37
CA ASP A 351 -24.96 30.39 4.12
C ASP A 351 -23.71 31.25 3.89
N LEU A 352 -22.90 30.86 2.91
CA LEU A 352 -21.71 31.60 2.48
C LEU A 352 -22.06 32.80 1.58
N GLY A 353 -23.24 32.85 0.97
CA GLY A 353 -23.72 34.02 0.22
C GLY A 353 -23.82 35.25 1.11
N CYS A 354 -24.32 35.08 2.34
CA CYS A 354 -24.29 36.09 3.39
C CYS A 354 -22.86 36.54 3.75
N LEU A 355 -21.90 35.62 3.78
CA LEU A 355 -20.48 35.95 4.02
C LEU A 355 -19.90 36.81 2.89
N PHE A 356 -20.10 36.41 1.63
CA PHE A 356 -19.64 37.18 0.47
C PHE A 356 -20.30 38.57 0.42
N HIS A 357 -21.60 38.66 0.69
CA HIS A 357 -22.31 39.95 0.76
C HIS A 357 -21.77 40.87 1.88
N SER A 358 -21.27 40.30 2.99
CA SER A 358 -20.61 41.04 4.08
C SER A 358 -19.18 41.51 3.76
N LEU A 359 -18.60 41.03 2.66
CA LEU A 359 -17.28 41.42 2.16
C LEU A 359 -17.42 42.41 0.99
N ASP A 360 -18.42 42.21 0.13
CA ASP A 360 -18.76 43.09 -0.98
C ASP A 360 -20.27 43.19 -1.19
N SER A 361 -20.81 44.38 -0.90
CA SER A 361 -22.23 44.72 -1.10
C SER A 361 -22.71 44.60 -2.57
N GLY A 362 -21.78 44.55 -3.53
CA GLY A 362 -22.01 44.29 -4.94
C GLY A 362 -22.38 42.84 -5.25
N TYR A 363 -22.02 41.89 -4.38
CA TYR A 363 -22.47 40.49 -4.48
C TYR A 363 -24.00 40.40 -4.33
N LYS A 364 -24.64 39.58 -5.18
CA LYS A 364 -26.07 39.29 -5.21
C LYS A 364 -26.31 37.82 -5.52
N ASP A 365 -27.30 37.23 -4.85
CA ASP A 365 -27.75 35.84 -5.07
C ASP A 365 -28.42 35.62 -6.44
N VAL A 366 -28.64 36.68 -7.22
CA VAL A 366 -29.15 36.60 -8.59
C VAL A 366 -28.19 37.37 -9.51
N ILE A 367 -27.58 36.64 -10.43
CA ILE A 367 -26.65 37.16 -11.43
C ILE A 367 -27.39 37.25 -12.77
N LYS A 368 -27.40 38.42 -13.38
CA LYS A 368 -27.95 38.64 -14.72
C LYS A 368 -26.80 38.78 -15.72
N ALA A 369 -26.89 38.12 -16.87
CA ALA A 369 -25.86 38.19 -17.92
C ALA A 369 -25.58 39.64 -18.39
N ARG A 370 -26.59 40.52 -18.31
CA ARG A 370 -26.47 41.96 -18.63
C ARG A 370 -25.86 42.83 -17.51
N SER A 371 -25.65 42.28 -16.31
CA SER A 371 -25.19 43.03 -15.13
C SER A 371 -23.70 42.80 -14.89
N LYS A 372 -22.88 43.75 -15.35
CA LYS A 372 -21.42 43.68 -15.25
C LYS A 372 -20.91 43.68 -13.80
N SER A 373 -21.64 44.28 -12.86
CA SER A 373 -21.27 44.34 -11.44
C SER A 373 -21.59 43.03 -10.70
N GLU A 374 -22.83 42.53 -10.79
CA GLU A 374 -23.26 41.26 -10.19
C GLU A 374 -22.33 40.11 -10.62
N ARG A 375 -22.01 40.06 -11.92
CA ARG A 375 -21.13 39.03 -12.50
C ARG A 375 -19.70 39.13 -11.98
N LYS A 376 -19.11 40.34 -11.98
CA LYS A 376 -17.73 40.56 -11.49
C LYS A 376 -17.57 40.25 -10.01
N ALA A 377 -18.57 40.54 -9.17
CA ALA A 377 -18.52 40.20 -7.75
C ALA A 377 -18.48 38.67 -7.53
N PHE A 378 -19.23 37.90 -8.31
CA PHE A 378 -19.17 36.43 -8.28
C PHE A 378 -17.86 35.87 -8.84
N GLU A 379 -17.40 36.37 -9.99
CA GLU A 379 -16.11 36.02 -10.59
C GLU A 379 -14.96 36.24 -9.58
N TYR A 380 -14.96 37.38 -8.87
CA TYR A 380 -13.93 37.74 -7.90
C TYR A 380 -14.00 36.92 -6.60
N TRP A 381 -15.15 36.91 -5.92
CA TRP A 381 -15.24 36.34 -4.57
C TRP A 381 -15.46 34.83 -4.53
N VAL A 382 -16.25 34.28 -5.46
CA VAL A 382 -16.63 32.86 -5.43
C VAL A 382 -15.68 32.02 -6.25
N LEU A 383 -15.51 32.34 -7.54
CA LEU A 383 -14.57 31.62 -8.41
C LEU A 383 -13.13 31.90 -7.96
N GLY A 384 -12.78 33.17 -7.68
CA GLY A 384 -11.43 33.52 -7.21
C GLY A 384 -11.04 32.75 -5.95
N TYR A 385 -11.93 32.61 -4.97
CA TYR A 385 -11.69 31.75 -3.80
C TYR A 385 -11.46 30.29 -4.18
N LEU A 386 -12.37 29.69 -4.96
CA LEU A 386 -12.33 28.26 -5.31
C LEU A 386 -11.03 27.86 -6.03
N TYR A 387 -10.49 28.72 -6.89
CA TYR A 387 -9.26 28.43 -7.64
C TYR A 387 -7.97 28.83 -6.90
N CYS A 388 -7.99 29.86 -6.03
CA CYS A 388 -6.76 30.40 -5.43
C CYS A 388 -6.44 29.86 -4.02
N VAL A 389 -7.43 29.37 -3.27
CA VAL A 389 -7.22 28.99 -1.85
C VAL A 389 -6.18 27.86 -1.68
N ASP A 390 -6.10 26.92 -2.62
CA ASP A 390 -5.15 25.79 -2.58
C ASP A 390 -3.68 26.19 -2.68
N TYR A 391 -3.36 27.42 -3.09
CA TYR A 391 -1.99 27.91 -3.03
C TYR A 391 -1.51 28.06 -1.58
N PHE A 392 -2.41 28.47 -0.67
CA PHE A 392 -2.11 28.77 0.73
C PHE A 392 -2.50 27.63 1.67
N LEU A 393 -3.66 27.00 1.44
CA LEU A 393 -4.30 26.07 2.36
C LEU A 393 -5.03 24.97 1.57
N LYS A 394 -4.29 23.98 1.10
CA LYS A 394 -4.83 22.86 0.31
C LYS A 394 -5.28 21.70 1.22
N PRO A 395 -6.53 21.23 1.13
CA PRO A 395 -7.00 20.06 1.89
C PRO A 395 -6.19 18.80 1.61
N ASN A 396 -5.92 18.02 2.65
CA ASN A 396 -5.35 16.69 2.57
C ASN A 396 -6.46 15.66 2.31
N LEU A 397 -6.68 15.33 1.04
CA LEU A 397 -7.76 14.45 0.62
C LEU A 397 -7.45 12.94 0.76
N LEU A 398 -6.24 12.54 1.22
CA LEU A 398 -5.84 11.13 1.31
C LEU A 398 -6.88 10.25 2.03
N CYS A 399 -7.51 10.79 3.07
CA CYS A 399 -8.49 10.09 3.90
C CYS A 399 -9.95 10.17 3.40
N ILE A 400 -10.23 10.89 2.31
CA ILE A 400 -11.60 11.20 1.82
C ILE A 400 -11.72 11.25 0.28
N ALA A 401 -10.73 10.71 -0.45
CA ALA A 401 -10.60 10.84 -1.91
C ALA A 401 -11.66 10.08 -2.74
N ASP A 402 -12.36 9.14 -2.11
CA ASP A 402 -13.47 8.33 -2.64
C ASP A 402 -14.83 9.05 -2.59
N SER A 403 -14.91 10.20 -1.92
CA SER A 403 -16.14 10.96 -1.74
C SER A 403 -16.69 11.54 -3.07
N PRO A 404 -18.03 11.51 -3.31
CA PRO A 404 -18.64 12.07 -4.51
C PRO A 404 -18.61 13.62 -4.58
N TYR A 405 -18.00 14.28 -3.59
CA TYR A 405 -17.87 15.74 -3.47
C TYR A 405 -16.43 16.26 -3.57
N VAL A 406 -15.43 15.38 -3.77
CA VAL A 406 -14.07 15.80 -4.15
C VAL A 406 -14.14 16.74 -5.35
N ASP A 407 -13.36 17.82 -5.35
CA ASP A 407 -13.44 18.99 -6.23
C ASP A 407 -14.07 18.73 -7.62
N ARG A 408 -15.34 19.09 -7.77
CA ARG A 408 -16.19 18.74 -8.92
C ARG A 408 -17.01 19.93 -9.39
N HIS A 409 -16.95 20.22 -10.68
CA HIS A 409 -17.91 21.06 -11.41
C HIS A 409 -18.78 20.18 -12.31
N TYR A 410 -20.09 20.39 -12.31
CA TYR A 410 -21.03 19.70 -13.20
C TYR A 410 -22.12 20.64 -13.70
N GLU A 411 -22.39 20.59 -15.01
CA GLU A 411 -23.62 21.11 -15.62
C GLU A 411 -24.61 19.96 -15.85
N TYR A 412 -25.89 20.19 -15.54
CA TYR A 412 -26.95 19.21 -15.73
C TYR A 412 -27.68 19.44 -17.06
N SER A 413 -27.81 18.38 -17.85
CA SER A 413 -28.54 18.41 -19.13
C SER A 413 -30.04 18.56 -18.88
N VAL A 414 -30.60 19.72 -19.24
CA VAL A 414 -32.02 20.03 -19.02
C VAL A 414 -32.91 19.22 -19.98
N PHE A 415 -33.31 18.02 -19.56
CA PHE A 415 -34.48 17.35 -20.12
C PHE A 415 -35.74 18.04 -19.58
N PHE A 416 -36.30 18.95 -20.38
CA PHE A 416 -37.67 19.41 -20.18
C PHE A 416 -38.63 18.21 -20.31
N ARG A 417 -39.08 17.66 -19.18
CA ARG A 417 -40.46 17.19 -19.11
C ARG A 417 -41.31 18.42 -18.80
N GLU A 418 -42.13 18.82 -19.76
CA GLU A 418 -43.28 19.66 -19.47
C GLU A 418 -44.19 18.88 -18.51
N GLY A 419 -44.16 19.24 -17.23
CA GLY A 419 -45.17 18.80 -16.29
C GLY A 419 -46.53 19.39 -16.70
N PRO A 420 -47.61 18.59 -16.82
CA PRO A 420 -48.93 19.13 -17.09
C PRO A 420 -49.31 20.18 -16.04
N SER A 421 -49.97 21.27 -16.46
CA SER A 421 -50.37 22.31 -15.54
C SER A 421 -51.31 21.76 -14.46
N VAL A 422 -51.11 22.23 -13.23
CA VAL A 422 -51.96 21.90 -12.09
C VAL A 422 -53.38 22.40 -12.38
N ASN A 423 -54.30 21.45 -12.58
CA ASN A 423 -55.72 21.73 -12.52
C ASN A 423 -56.37 20.78 -11.53
N ASN A 424 -56.93 21.35 -10.46
CA ASN A 424 -57.65 20.61 -9.45
C ASN A 424 -58.94 20.05 -10.04
N GLN A 425 -59.11 18.73 -10.02
CA GLN A 425 -60.42 18.13 -9.80
C GLN A 425 -60.28 16.71 -9.25
N SER A 426 -60.94 16.48 -8.12
CA SER A 426 -61.20 15.14 -7.61
C SER A 426 -62.22 14.44 -8.51
N VAL A 427 -62.04 13.14 -8.74
CA VAL A 427 -63.09 12.10 -8.74
C VAL A 427 -62.40 10.73 -8.75
N ASN A 428 -62.94 9.80 -7.98
CA ASN A 428 -62.47 8.42 -7.89
C ASN A 428 -62.62 7.67 -9.23
N HIS A 429 -61.71 6.74 -9.55
CA HIS A 429 -62.09 5.30 -9.50
C HIS A 429 -60.98 4.27 -9.79
N ARG A 430 -61.04 3.21 -8.97
CA ARG A 430 -60.83 1.78 -9.29
C ARG A 430 -59.44 1.27 -9.67
N ARG A 431 -58.89 0.51 -8.71
CA ARG A 431 -58.18 -0.77 -8.86
C ARG A 431 -58.07 -1.31 -10.29
N HIS A 432 -56.83 -1.42 -10.78
CA HIS A 432 -56.37 -2.62 -11.47
C HIS A 432 -55.01 -3.04 -10.90
N GLN A 433 -55.04 -3.93 -9.90
CA GLN A 433 -53.90 -4.81 -9.64
C GLN A 433 -53.90 -5.88 -10.74
N THR A 434 -52.99 -5.79 -11.71
CA THR A 434 -52.54 -6.96 -12.51
C THR A 434 -51.30 -6.62 -13.36
N LYS A 435 -50.14 -6.59 -12.71
CA LYS A 435 -48.94 -7.32 -13.11
C LYS A 435 -47.89 -7.12 -12.02
N THR A 436 -47.14 -8.18 -11.74
CA THR A 436 -45.95 -8.12 -10.89
C THR A 436 -44.97 -7.12 -11.49
N ASP A 437 -44.66 -6.07 -10.74
CA ASP A 437 -43.50 -5.23 -11.03
C ASP A 437 -42.26 -6.13 -10.95
N ILE A 438 -41.61 -6.31 -12.10
CA ILE A 438 -40.26 -6.87 -12.14
C ILE A 438 -39.37 -5.71 -11.71
N GLU A 439 -38.70 -5.85 -10.57
CA GLU A 439 -37.71 -4.87 -10.12
C GLU A 439 -36.73 -4.58 -11.26
N GLY A 440 -36.56 -3.31 -11.60
CA GLY A 440 -35.56 -2.90 -12.58
C GLY A 440 -34.19 -3.29 -12.07
N ILE A 441 -33.38 -3.95 -12.91
CA ILE A 441 -31.97 -4.15 -12.60
C ILE A 441 -31.29 -2.79 -12.75
N TYR A 442 -30.84 -2.20 -11.64
CA TYR A 442 -30.24 -0.85 -11.62
C TYR A 442 -28.72 -0.87 -11.59
N ASP A 443 -28.10 -1.94 -11.07
CA ASP A 443 -26.64 -2.10 -10.97
C ASP A 443 -26.11 -3.21 -11.87
N PHE A 444 -24.89 -3.02 -12.40
CA PHE A 444 -24.18 -4.00 -13.22
C PHE A 444 -23.87 -5.31 -12.47
N ILE A 445 -23.83 -5.29 -11.13
CA ILE A 445 -23.62 -6.49 -10.31
C ILE A 445 -24.85 -7.39 -10.28
N ASP A 446 -26.04 -6.87 -10.54
CA ASP A 446 -27.31 -7.62 -10.50
C ASP A 446 -27.71 -8.20 -11.87
N LEU A 447 -26.86 -8.04 -12.89
CA LEU A 447 -27.09 -8.59 -14.23
C LEU A 447 -27.00 -10.12 -14.25
N ASP A 448 -27.88 -10.77 -15.03
CA ASP A 448 -27.78 -12.21 -15.24
C ASP A 448 -26.61 -12.55 -16.18
N PHE A 449 -25.51 -13.04 -15.61
CA PHE A 449 -24.37 -13.56 -16.35
C PHE A 449 -24.52 -15.05 -16.74
N SER A 450 -25.62 -15.74 -16.41
CA SER A 450 -25.78 -17.20 -16.62
C SER A 450 -25.53 -17.62 -18.07
N ALA A 451 -26.11 -16.89 -19.03
CA ALA A 451 -25.99 -17.13 -20.47
C ALA A 451 -24.58 -16.89 -21.01
N GLU A 452 -23.83 -15.92 -20.46
CA GLU A 452 -22.46 -15.59 -20.89
C GLU A 452 -21.38 -16.25 -20.02
N SER A 453 -21.72 -16.93 -18.93
CA SER A 453 -20.80 -17.51 -17.92
C SER A 453 -19.58 -18.22 -18.51
N LYS A 454 -19.80 -19.13 -19.48
CA LYS A 454 -18.73 -19.85 -20.18
C LYS A 454 -17.85 -18.95 -21.06
N GLN A 455 -18.37 -17.82 -21.53
CA GLN A 455 -17.68 -16.86 -22.41
C GLN A 455 -16.89 -15.81 -21.61
N ILE A 456 -17.38 -15.41 -20.43
CA ILE A 456 -16.67 -14.54 -19.48
C ILE A 456 -15.27 -15.11 -19.14
N TRP A 457 -15.16 -16.42 -18.95
CA TRP A 457 -13.90 -17.11 -18.63
C TRP A 457 -13.12 -17.63 -19.86
N LYS A 458 -13.50 -17.28 -21.11
CA LYS A 458 -12.75 -17.73 -22.31
C LYS A 458 -11.41 -17.02 -22.51
N ASN A 459 -11.25 -15.77 -22.06
CA ASN A 459 -9.99 -15.06 -22.25
C ASN A 459 -8.89 -15.68 -21.38
N ASN A 460 -7.96 -16.32 -22.07
CA ASN A 460 -6.84 -17.06 -21.52
C ASN A 460 -5.52 -16.44 -21.99
N ASN A 461 -5.44 -15.11 -22.12
CA ASN A 461 -4.20 -14.38 -22.45
C ASN A 461 -3.25 -14.30 -21.24
N LEU A 462 -3.10 -15.42 -20.54
CA LEU A 462 -2.08 -15.65 -19.53
C LEU A 462 -0.90 -16.40 -20.17
N PRO A 463 0.35 -15.99 -19.86
CA PRO A 463 1.55 -16.76 -20.21
C PRO A 463 1.45 -18.21 -19.74
N LYS A 464 2.15 -19.13 -20.44
CA LYS A 464 2.14 -20.56 -20.10
C LYS A 464 2.50 -20.83 -18.63
N HIS A 465 3.50 -20.11 -18.10
CA HIS A 465 3.90 -20.26 -16.70
C HIS A 465 2.77 -19.88 -15.74
N ALA A 466 2.11 -18.73 -15.92
CA ALA A 466 1.00 -18.29 -15.08
C ALA A 466 -0.19 -19.28 -15.09
N LYS A 467 -0.45 -19.94 -16.23
CA LYS A 467 -1.44 -21.02 -16.33
C LYS A 467 -1.05 -22.28 -15.57
N ASP A 468 0.24 -22.63 -15.57
CA ASP A 468 0.74 -23.79 -14.83
C ASP A 468 0.79 -23.51 -13.32
N ASP A 469 1.17 -22.30 -12.92
CA ASP A 469 1.14 -21.81 -11.53
C ASP A 469 -0.32 -21.77 -10.98
N LEU A 470 -1.30 -21.36 -11.80
CA LEU A 470 -2.73 -21.40 -11.46
C LEU A 470 -3.26 -22.83 -11.22
N LYS A 471 -2.80 -23.83 -11.99
CA LYS A 471 -3.17 -25.24 -11.76
C LYS A 471 -2.65 -25.76 -10.41
N LEU A 472 -1.45 -25.33 -10.01
CA LEU A 472 -0.87 -25.68 -8.71
C LEU A 472 -1.69 -25.05 -7.57
N LEU A 473 -2.13 -23.80 -7.72
CA LEU A 473 -3.02 -23.12 -6.76
C LEU A 473 -4.41 -23.78 -6.68
N ALA A 474 -5.01 -24.17 -7.80
CA ALA A 474 -6.27 -24.92 -7.82
C ALA A 474 -6.16 -26.28 -7.09
N LEU A 475 -5.05 -27.00 -7.29
CA LEU A 475 -4.76 -28.24 -6.55
C LEU A 475 -4.66 -27.97 -5.03
N LEU A 476 -3.98 -26.89 -4.62
CA LEU A 476 -3.85 -26.50 -3.22
C LEU A 476 -5.22 -26.17 -2.58
N TYR A 477 -6.03 -25.34 -3.22
CA TYR A 477 -7.34 -24.96 -2.69
C TYR A 477 -8.29 -26.16 -2.60
N SER A 478 -8.28 -27.06 -3.59
CA SER A 478 -9.04 -28.32 -3.52
C SER A 478 -8.60 -29.20 -2.33
N GLN A 479 -7.30 -29.31 -2.06
CA GLN A 479 -6.76 -30.06 -0.92
C GLN A 479 -7.10 -29.43 0.44
N TYR A 480 -7.31 -28.11 0.50
CA TYR A 480 -7.73 -27.41 1.72
C TYR A 480 -9.25 -27.17 1.83
N LYS A 481 -10.07 -27.60 0.85
CA LYS A 481 -11.52 -27.35 0.84
C LYS A 481 -12.25 -27.78 2.12
N LYS A 482 -11.82 -28.88 2.76
CA LYS A 482 -12.39 -29.32 4.05
C LYS A 482 -12.17 -28.33 5.21
N LYS A 483 -11.13 -27.47 5.16
CA LYS A 483 -10.83 -26.42 6.15
C LYS A 483 -11.59 -25.11 5.92
N MET A 484 -12.30 -24.94 4.80
CA MET A 484 -13.04 -23.70 4.53
C MET A 484 -14.17 -23.53 5.55
N PRO A 485 -14.40 -22.31 6.07
CA PRO A 485 -15.45 -21.99 7.06
C PRO A 485 -16.86 -21.91 6.44
N ILE A 486 -17.18 -22.83 5.53
CA ILE A 486 -18.41 -22.84 4.70
C ILE A 486 -19.05 -24.23 4.76
N GLU A 487 -20.36 -24.34 4.52
CA GLU A 487 -21.09 -25.61 4.48
C GLU A 487 -20.61 -26.57 3.39
N TRP A 488 -20.83 -27.87 3.59
CA TRP A 488 -20.24 -28.92 2.74
C TRP A 488 -20.74 -28.90 1.28
N ARG A 489 -21.93 -28.36 1.01
CA ARG A 489 -22.53 -28.32 -0.34
C ARG A 489 -21.92 -27.27 -1.27
N GLU A 490 -21.29 -26.23 -0.73
CA GLU A 490 -20.80 -25.07 -1.50
C GLU A 490 -19.27 -25.06 -1.68
N LYS A 491 -18.56 -26.00 -1.06
CA LYS A 491 -17.08 -26.04 -1.04
C LYS A 491 -16.43 -26.12 -2.41
N GLU A 492 -17.09 -26.71 -3.41
CA GLU A 492 -16.55 -26.78 -4.77
C GLU A 492 -16.69 -25.43 -5.49
N ASN A 493 -17.86 -24.79 -5.38
CA ASN A 493 -18.09 -23.43 -5.87
C ASN A 493 -17.10 -22.45 -5.22
N PHE A 494 -16.83 -22.62 -3.92
CA PHE A 494 -15.87 -21.79 -3.21
C PHE A 494 -14.41 -22.00 -3.66
N VAL A 495 -13.98 -23.24 -3.92
CA VAL A 495 -12.67 -23.49 -4.54
C VAL A 495 -12.59 -22.84 -5.93
N GLN A 496 -13.67 -22.93 -6.71
CA GLN A 496 -13.76 -22.27 -8.01
C GLN A 496 -13.66 -20.74 -7.90
N LEU A 497 -14.33 -20.11 -6.93
CA LEU A 497 -14.23 -18.68 -6.64
C LEU A 497 -12.79 -18.24 -6.32
N LEU A 498 -12.08 -18.96 -5.45
CA LEU A 498 -10.67 -18.66 -5.15
C LEU A 498 -9.79 -18.74 -6.41
N VAL A 499 -10.00 -19.76 -7.25
CA VAL A 499 -9.29 -19.92 -8.53
C VAL A 499 -9.67 -18.83 -9.53
N SER A 500 -10.93 -18.40 -9.56
CA SER A 500 -11.43 -17.28 -10.38
C SER A 500 -10.76 -15.95 -9.99
N ILE A 501 -10.58 -15.69 -8.69
CA ILE A 501 -9.84 -14.52 -8.19
C ILE A 501 -8.35 -14.61 -8.56
N GLU A 502 -7.69 -15.77 -8.35
CA GLU A 502 -6.30 -15.99 -8.75
C GLU A 502 -6.06 -15.82 -10.27
N HIS A 503 -7.05 -16.20 -11.08
CA HIS A 503 -7.05 -16.02 -12.53
C HIS A 503 -7.20 -14.54 -12.91
N PHE A 504 -8.22 -13.87 -12.37
CA PHE A 504 -8.52 -12.46 -12.61
C PHE A 504 -7.33 -11.55 -12.24
N MET A 505 -6.74 -11.74 -11.06
CA MET A 505 -5.61 -10.95 -10.59
C MET A 505 -4.35 -11.14 -11.46
N ARG A 506 -4.14 -12.34 -12.03
CA ARG A 506 -3.05 -12.56 -13.01
C ARG A 506 -3.40 -11.99 -14.38
N LEU A 507 -4.67 -11.95 -14.76
CA LEU A 507 -5.11 -11.37 -16.03
C LEU A 507 -4.86 -9.85 -16.03
N ILE A 508 -5.20 -9.16 -14.93
CA ILE A 508 -4.92 -7.71 -14.73
C ILE A 508 -3.43 -7.41 -14.70
N GLN A 509 -2.61 -8.26 -14.08
CA GLN A 509 -1.15 -8.09 -14.09
C GLN A 509 -0.56 -8.22 -15.50
N HIS A 510 -0.95 -9.25 -16.25
CA HIS A 510 -0.29 -9.60 -17.52
C HIS A 510 -0.90 -8.96 -18.76
N ASN A 511 -2.09 -8.38 -18.66
CA ASN A 511 -2.75 -7.68 -19.75
C ASN A 511 -3.10 -6.28 -19.26
N PRO A 512 -2.85 -5.21 -20.06
CA PRO A 512 -3.47 -3.94 -19.75
C PRO A 512 -4.99 -4.16 -19.65
N VAL A 513 -5.65 -3.57 -18.63
CA VAL A 513 -7.10 -3.35 -18.70
C VAL A 513 -7.32 -2.65 -20.03
N GLN A 514 -7.95 -3.38 -20.96
CA GLN A 514 -8.23 -2.85 -22.28
C GLN A 514 -9.10 -1.62 -22.09
N VAL A 515 -8.91 -0.60 -22.92
CA VAL A 515 -9.85 0.51 -23.02
C VAL A 515 -11.11 -0.01 -23.71
N LEU A 516 -11.85 -0.84 -22.99
CA LEU A 516 -13.16 -1.38 -23.36
C LEU A 516 -14.23 -0.41 -22.89
N ILE A 517 -14.12 0.80 -23.42
CA ILE A 517 -15.26 1.54 -23.93
C ILE A 517 -14.85 1.86 -25.36
N ASP A 518 -15.37 1.11 -26.33
CA ASP A 518 -15.30 1.56 -27.72
C ASP A 518 -15.98 2.94 -27.78
N THR A 519 -15.21 3.90 -28.30
CA THR A 519 -15.55 5.26 -28.66
C THR A 519 -17.03 5.66 -28.50
N TYR A 520 -17.36 6.33 -27.38
CA TYR A 520 -18.63 7.05 -27.17
C TYR A 520 -19.95 6.22 -27.24
N LEU A 521 -20.08 5.14 -26.46
CA LEU A 521 -21.40 4.53 -26.21
C LEU A 521 -22.38 5.53 -25.56
N SER A 522 -23.62 5.61 -26.07
CA SER A 522 -24.67 6.46 -25.49
C SER A 522 -25.28 5.82 -24.24
N GLN A 523 -25.80 6.64 -23.32
CA GLN A 523 -26.53 6.18 -22.13
C GLN A 523 -27.66 5.20 -22.50
N THR A 524 -28.43 5.53 -23.55
CA THR A 524 -29.48 4.68 -24.12
C THR A 524 -28.99 3.35 -24.73
N HIS A 525 -27.70 3.20 -25.04
CA HIS A 525 -27.11 1.93 -25.47
C HIS A 525 -26.72 1.08 -24.26
N ILE A 526 -26.15 1.71 -23.23
CA ILE A 526 -25.78 1.06 -21.96
C ILE A 526 -27.02 0.46 -21.29
N GLU A 527 -28.10 1.23 -21.16
CA GLU A 527 -29.38 0.78 -20.59
C GLU A 527 -30.01 -0.39 -21.39
N LYS A 528 -29.90 -0.38 -22.72
CA LYS A 528 -30.49 -1.41 -23.59
C LYS A 528 -29.64 -2.68 -23.70
N PHE A 529 -28.33 -2.56 -23.57
CA PHE A 529 -27.37 -3.65 -23.77
C PHE A 529 -26.25 -3.64 -22.73
N PRO A 530 -26.56 -3.69 -21.41
CA PRO A 530 -25.58 -3.41 -20.36
C PRO A 530 -24.42 -4.42 -20.34
N LEU A 531 -24.71 -5.70 -20.60
CA LEU A 531 -23.68 -6.73 -20.78
C LEU A 531 -22.78 -6.48 -22.00
N LYS A 532 -23.23 -5.78 -23.06
CA LYS A 532 -22.39 -5.49 -24.23
C LYS A 532 -21.48 -4.28 -24.02
N SER A 533 -21.86 -3.34 -23.16
CA SER A 533 -21.01 -2.19 -22.78
C SER A 533 -19.88 -2.53 -21.80
N LEU A 534 -19.88 -3.72 -21.19
CA LEU A 534 -18.87 -4.12 -20.22
C LEU A 534 -17.65 -4.81 -20.84
N SER A 535 -16.46 -4.44 -20.35
CA SER A 535 -15.21 -5.15 -20.65
C SER A 535 -15.22 -6.59 -20.13
N GLN A 536 -14.39 -7.46 -20.70
CA GLN A 536 -14.31 -8.84 -20.20
C GLN A 536 -13.75 -8.92 -18.78
N GLN A 537 -12.79 -8.04 -18.42
CA GLN A 537 -12.33 -7.92 -17.03
C GLN A 537 -13.46 -7.45 -16.10
N ALA A 538 -14.27 -6.47 -16.51
CA ALA A 538 -15.42 -6.00 -15.75
C ALA A 538 -16.45 -7.10 -15.50
N LYS A 539 -16.79 -7.90 -16.53
CA LYS A 539 -17.67 -9.07 -16.37
C LYS A 539 -17.10 -10.10 -15.40
N GLN A 540 -15.78 -10.36 -15.43
CA GLN A 540 -15.14 -11.28 -14.49
C GLN A 540 -15.19 -10.75 -13.05
N TYR A 541 -14.91 -9.46 -12.84
CA TYR A 541 -14.97 -8.81 -11.53
C TYR A 541 -16.40 -8.85 -10.95
N LEU A 542 -17.41 -8.43 -11.73
CA LEU A 542 -18.81 -8.41 -11.28
C LEU A 542 -19.33 -9.82 -10.99
N HIS A 543 -18.96 -10.81 -11.80
CA HIS A 543 -19.36 -12.20 -11.57
C HIS A 543 -18.66 -12.84 -10.36
N ILE A 544 -17.42 -12.44 -10.03
CA ILE A 544 -16.80 -12.74 -8.73
C ILE A 544 -17.60 -12.03 -7.62
N GLY A 545 -17.95 -10.76 -7.81
CA GLY A 545 -18.75 -9.96 -6.87
C GLY A 545 -20.07 -10.62 -6.49
N GLN A 546 -20.85 -11.12 -7.46
CA GLN A 546 -22.09 -11.86 -7.25
C GLN A 546 -21.96 -13.13 -6.40
N GLN A 547 -20.77 -13.77 -6.41
CA GLN A 547 -20.50 -14.92 -5.55
C GLN A 547 -20.09 -14.46 -4.15
N LEU A 548 -19.45 -13.30 -4.04
CA LEU A 548 -19.07 -12.70 -2.76
C LEU A 548 -20.23 -12.00 -2.04
N THR A 549 -21.22 -11.45 -2.74
CA THR A 549 -22.42 -10.85 -2.09
C THR A 549 -23.25 -11.88 -1.31
N GLN A 550 -23.12 -13.16 -1.63
CA GLN A 550 -23.75 -14.28 -0.90
C GLN A 550 -23.11 -14.53 0.48
N PHE A 551 -21.92 -14.00 0.74
CA PHE A 551 -21.20 -14.14 2.01
C PHE A 551 -21.30 -12.86 2.85
N ASP A 552 -21.49 -13.00 4.16
CA ASP A 552 -21.37 -11.88 5.08
C ASP A 552 -19.91 -11.35 5.17
N LEU A 553 -19.75 -10.19 5.80
CA LEU A 553 -18.44 -9.55 5.96
C LEU A 553 -17.47 -10.40 6.79
N SER A 554 -17.96 -11.01 7.88
CA SER A 554 -17.11 -11.81 8.77
C SER A 554 -16.54 -13.04 8.05
N LEU A 555 -17.33 -13.68 7.19
CA LEU A 555 -16.88 -14.80 6.39
C LEU A 555 -15.80 -14.38 5.38
N LYS A 556 -15.94 -13.21 4.73
CA LYS A 556 -14.91 -12.65 3.82
C LYS A 556 -13.60 -12.37 4.55
N GLU A 557 -13.66 -11.76 5.74
CA GLU A 557 -12.49 -11.51 6.60
C GLU A 557 -11.83 -12.83 7.04
N GLN A 558 -12.62 -13.79 7.56
CA GLN A 558 -12.15 -15.12 7.93
C GLN A 558 -11.44 -15.82 6.76
N ILE A 559 -11.94 -15.70 5.54
CA ILE A 559 -11.32 -16.24 4.32
C ILE A 559 -9.97 -15.57 4.04
N ALA A 560 -9.89 -14.25 4.14
CA ALA A 560 -8.63 -13.53 3.95
C ALA A 560 -7.57 -13.97 4.99
N ASP A 561 -7.98 -14.26 6.22
CA ASP A 561 -7.08 -14.75 7.26
C ASP A 561 -6.60 -16.20 7.06
N LEU A 562 -7.33 -17.03 6.31
CA LEU A 562 -7.00 -18.45 6.11
C LEU A 562 -5.53 -18.65 5.70
N ALA A 563 -4.81 -19.38 6.54
CA ALA A 563 -3.39 -19.67 6.43
C ALA A 563 -2.93 -20.40 5.15
N PHE A 564 -3.85 -20.73 4.24
CA PHE A 564 -3.59 -21.37 2.96
C PHE A 564 -4.13 -20.59 1.75
N VAL A 565 -4.71 -19.41 1.96
CA VAL A 565 -5.15 -18.47 0.91
C VAL A 565 -3.98 -17.56 0.50
N GLY A 566 -3.78 -17.40 -0.81
CA GLY A 566 -2.68 -16.63 -1.40
C GLY A 566 -2.87 -15.13 -1.33
N TRP A 567 -1.76 -14.37 -1.40
CA TRP A 567 -1.77 -12.91 -1.28
C TRP A 567 -2.74 -12.21 -2.25
N ARG A 568 -2.89 -12.72 -3.47
CA ARG A 568 -3.78 -12.17 -4.49
C ARG A 568 -5.24 -12.21 -4.08
N VAL A 569 -5.66 -13.32 -3.48
CA VAL A 569 -7.02 -13.46 -2.97
C VAL A 569 -7.22 -12.58 -1.74
N ARG A 570 -6.23 -12.50 -0.84
CA ARG A 570 -6.29 -11.61 0.34
C ARG A 570 -6.47 -10.15 -0.09
N LEU A 571 -5.60 -9.68 -0.97
CA LEU A 571 -5.66 -8.34 -1.55
C LEU A 571 -6.95 -8.12 -2.32
N PHE A 572 -7.42 -9.11 -3.10
CA PHE A 572 -8.70 -8.97 -3.79
C PHE A 572 -9.87 -8.83 -2.82
N LEU A 573 -9.94 -9.65 -1.77
CA LEU A 573 -11.00 -9.57 -0.76
C LEU A 573 -10.93 -8.26 0.03
N GLN A 574 -9.74 -7.80 0.40
CA GLN A 574 -9.54 -6.49 1.03
C GLN A 574 -10.03 -5.36 0.12
N LEU A 575 -9.52 -5.29 -1.12
CA LEU A 575 -9.92 -4.28 -2.09
C LEU A 575 -11.41 -4.37 -2.41
N PHE A 576 -11.98 -5.57 -2.47
CA PHE A 576 -13.42 -5.75 -2.61
C PHE A 576 -14.12 -5.11 -1.41
N ILE A 577 -13.80 -5.49 -0.17
CA ILE A 577 -14.37 -4.91 1.06
C ILE A 577 -14.25 -3.37 1.11
N GLU A 578 -13.14 -2.80 0.63
CA GLU A 578 -12.87 -1.35 0.56
C GLU A 578 -13.53 -0.62 -0.64
N ASN A 579 -14.18 -1.31 -1.57
CA ASN A 579 -14.83 -0.70 -2.74
C ASN A 579 -16.37 -0.70 -2.60
N LEU A 580 -17.02 0.25 -3.26
CA LEU A 580 -18.45 0.16 -3.58
C LEU A 580 -18.68 -1.02 -4.54
N TRP A 581 -19.67 -1.89 -4.25
CA TRP A 581 -20.00 -3.04 -5.12
C TRP A 581 -21.18 -2.76 -6.07
N GLY A 582 -21.95 -1.70 -5.79
CA GLY A 582 -23.00 -1.19 -6.67
C GLY A 582 -22.38 -0.28 -7.73
N PHE A 583 -22.56 -0.64 -9.00
CA PHE A 583 -22.13 0.14 -10.15
C PHE A 583 -23.34 0.35 -11.04
N GLN A 584 -23.91 1.55 -11.04
CA GLN A 584 -25.17 1.82 -11.73
C GLN A 584 -25.05 1.56 -13.24
N ILE A 585 -26.14 1.10 -13.88
CA ILE A 585 -26.21 0.87 -15.33
C ILE A 585 -26.34 2.22 -16.07
N ASN A 586 -25.26 2.99 -16.01
CA ASN A 586 -25.10 4.28 -16.66
C ASN A 586 -23.61 4.55 -16.95
N ARG A 587 -23.32 5.70 -17.57
CA ARG A 587 -21.94 6.10 -17.89
C ARG A 587 -21.05 6.26 -16.66
N ASP A 588 -21.59 6.76 -15.55
CA ASP A 588 -20.82 7.03 -14.34
C ASP A 588 -20.43 5.71 -13.65
N GLY A 589 -21.34 4.75 -13.52
CA GLY A 589 -21.06 3.41 -13.00
C GLY A 589 -20.06 2.61 -13.86
N ILE A 590 -19.99 2.85 -15.18
CA ILE A 590 -18.89 2.31 -16.01
C ILE A 590 -17.54 2.97 -15.66
N ALA A 591 -17.52 4.29 -15.41
CA ALA A 591 -16.31 5.00 -15.02
C ALA A 591 -15.83 4.59 -13.61
N ASP A 592 -16.76 4.43 -12.66
CA ASP A 592 -16.49 3.93 -11.31
C ASP A 592 -15.98 2.50 -11.33
N LEU A 593 -16.59 1.62 -12.14
CA LEU A 593 -16.12 0.25 -12.33
C LEU A 593 -14.74 0.20 -12.98
N LYS A 594 -14.44 1.10 -13.93
CA LYS A 594 -13.10 1.25 -14.49
C LYS A 594 -12.09 1.71 -13.43
N SER A 595 -12.42 2.73 -12.62
CA SER A 595 -11.60 3.21 -11.51
C SER A 595 -11.29 2.07 -10.52
N CYS A 596 -12.32 1.29 -10.14
CA CYS A 596 -12.19 0.10 -9.32
C CYS A 596 -11.22 -0.92 -9.92
N LEU A 597 -11.32 -1.22 -11.23
CA LEU A 597 -10.41 -2.14 -11.93
C LEU A 597 -8.96 -1.62 -12.00
N ASP A 598 -8.76 -0.31 -12.16
CA ASP A 598 -7.43 0.29 -12.21
C ASP A 598 -6.73 0.27 -10.82
N ARG A 599 -7.48 0.33 -9.69
CA ARG A 599 -6.91 0.09 -8.33
C ARG A 599 -6.19 -1.26 -8.19
N PHE A 600 -6.56 -2.29 -8.95
CA PHE A 600 -5.91 -3.60 -8.93
C PHE A 600 -4.57 -3.65 -9.70
N LYS A 601 -4.22 -2.60 -10.45
CA LYS A 601 -2.89 -2.43 -11.08
C LYS A 601 -1.92 -1.68 -10.21
N ASP A 602 -2.36 -0.58 -9.58
CA ASP A 602 -1.52 0.40 -8.88
C ASP A 602 -1.14 -0.09 -7.47
N LEU A 603 -0.58 -1.30 -7.41
CA LEU A 603 -0.23 -2.00 -6.17
C LEU A 603 0.95 -1.36 -5.43
N GLU A 604 1.64 -0.38 -6.02
CA GLU A 604 2.67 0.41 -5.35
C GLU A 604 2.13 1.24 -4.17
N ASN A 605 0.81 1.47 -4.11
CA ASN A 605 0.14 2.15 -3.00
C ASN A 605 -0.17 1.20 -1.82
N TYR A 606 -0.29 -0.10 -2.07
CA TYR A 606 -0.60 -1.12 -1.05
C TYR A 606 0.69 -1.63 -0.39
N ARG A 607 1.41 -0.71 0.25
CA ARG A 607 2.69 -1.00 0.92
C ARG A 607 2.46 -1.66 2.27
N ILE A 608 3.25 -2.69 2.56
CA ILE A 608 3.37 -3.23 3.92
C ILE A 608 4.50 -2.45 4.61
N ASP A 609 4.17 -1.75 5.69
CA ASP A 609 5.18 -1.16 6.57
C ASP A 609 6.09 -2.25 7.14
N GLY A 610 7.41 -2.10 6.98
CA GLY A 610 8.43 -2.94 7.63
C GLY A 610 9.53 -3.51 6.73
N LEU A 611 9.39 -3.48 5.40
CA LEU A 611 10.48 -3.91 4.51
C LEU A 611 11.44 -2.76 4.19
N LYS A 612 12.70 -2.91 4.62
CA LYS A 612 13.82 -2.16 4.05
C LYS A 612 14.02 -2.66 2.61
N GLU A 613 14.14 -1.71 1.70
CA GLU A 613 14.25 -1.86 0.23
C GLU A 613 12.96 -2.18 -0.56
N ARG A 614 12.91 -1.58 -1.75
CA ARG A 614 11.74 -1.43 -2.62
C ARG A 614 11.56 -2.67 -3.50
N SER A 615 10.74 -3.63 -3.08
CA SER A 615 10.35 -4.77 -3.92
C SER A 615 8.82 -4.89 -4.01
N SER A 616 8.29 -4.93 -5.22
CA SER A 616 6.86 -5.10 -5.48
C SER A 616 6.41 -6.56 -5.24
N PHE A 617 5.15 -6.78 -4.83
CA PHE A 617 4.61 -8.14 -4.64
C PHE A 617 4.85 -9.08 -5.84
N TYR A 618 4.86 -8.52 -7.06
CA TYR A 618 5.10 -9.25 -8.30
C TYR A 618 6.54 -9.75 -8.46
N GLU A 619 7.53 -9.00 -7.98
CA GLU A 619 8.94 -9.39 -8.05
C GLU A 619 9.22 -10.58 -7.12
N ILE A 620 8.70 -10.54 -5.90
CA ILE A 620 8.86 -11.68 -4.98
C ILE A 620 8.07 -12.91 -5.46
N GLU A 621 6.85 -12.77 -6.01
CA GLU A 621 6.17 -13.93 -6.61
C GLU A 621 6.98 -14.53 -7.77
N LYS A 622 7.64 -13.70 -8.58
CA LYS A 622 8.52 -14.14 -9.68
C LYS A 622 9.73 -14.91 -9.15
N GLU A 623 10.36 -14.47 -8.06
CA GLU A 623 11.45 -15.21 -7.38
C GLU A 623 10.99 -16.53 -6.76
N GLU A 624 9.85 -16.51 -6.05
CA GLU A 624 9.26 -17.72 -5.47
C GLU A 624 8.85 -18.71 -6.56
N ALA A 625 8.27 -18.27 -7.68
CA ALA A 625 7.91 -19.14 -8.80
C ALA A 625 9.12 -19.86 -9.44
N VAL A 626 10.30 -19.21 -9.48
CA VAL A 626 11.57 -19.86 -9.88
C VAL A 626 11.97 -20.91 -8.85
N SER A 627 11.88 -20.58 -7.55
CA SER A 627 12.17 -21.50 -6.45
C SER A 627 11.22 -22.71 -6.43
N VAL A 628 9.92 -22.51 -6.67
CA VAL A 628 8.90 -23.57 -6.77
C VAL A 628 9.27 -24.57 -7.86
N LYS A 629 9.57 -24.12 -9.09
CA LYS A 629 9.96 -25.00 -10.20
C LYS A 629 11.23 -25.80 -9.91
N ARG A 630 12.23 -25.15 -9.32
CA ARG A 630 13.48 -25.80 -8.89
C ARG A 630 13.25 -26.85 -7.80
N ASN A 631 12.39 -26.55 -6.83
CA ASN A 631 12.05 -27.43 -5.71
C ASN A 631 11.20 -28.62 -6.17
N GLN A 632 10.27 -28.41 -7.10
CA GLN A 632 9.45 -29.43 -7.76
C GLN A 632 10.32 -30.45 -8.51
N ALA A 633 11.30 -30.01 -9.28
CA ALA A 633 12.26 -30.90 -9.94
C ALA A 633 13.07 -31.74 -8.94
N LYS A 634 13.67 -31.10 -7.92
CA LYS A 634 14.42 -31.78 -6.85
C LYS A 634 13.58 -32.79 -6.06
N ALA A 635 12.31 -32.47 -5.80
CA ALA A 635 11.37 -33.37 -5.14
C ALA A 635 11.06 -34.61 -5.99
N LYS A 636 10.81 -34.44 -7.31
CA LYS A 636 10.59 -35.55 -8.24
C LYS A 636 11.83 -36.46 -8.33
N ASP A 637 13.03 -35.88 -8.44
CA ASP A 637 14.30 -36.62 -8.42
C ASP A 637 14.52 -37.42 -7.14
N TYR A 638 14.23 -36.82 -5.98
CA TYR A 638 14.33 -37.48 -4.68
C TYR A 638 13.35 -38.66 -4.58
N LEU A 639 12.08 -38.46 -4.92
CA LEU A 639 11.06 -39.51 -4.86
C LEU A 639 11.31 -40.63 -5.89
N ASN A 640 11.88 -40.29 -7.05
CA ASN A 640 12.32 -41.26 -8.05
C ASN A 640 13.46 -42.15 -7.53
N LYS A 641 14.48 -41.56 -6.87
CA LYS A 641 15.63 -42.29 -6.31
C LYS A 641 15.28 -43.08 -5.05
N ALA A 642 14.33 -42.60 -4.24
CA ALA A 642 14.00 -43.23 -2.95
C ALA A 642 12.99 -44.37 -3.07
N ILE A 643 11.99 -44.27 -3.96
CA ILE A 643 10.91 -45.24 -4.07
C ILE A 643 11.17 -46.18 -5.25
N ILE A 644 11.86 -47.28 -4.94
CA ILE A 644 12.31 -48.36 -5.84
C ILE A 644 11.64 -49.72 -5.55
N GLN A 645 10.57 -49.70 -4.75
CA GLN A 645 9.88 -50.88 -4.21
C GLN A 645 8.42 -50.53 -3.89
N ASP A 646 7.62 -51.55 -3.60
CA ASP A 646 6.23 -51.37 -3.14
C ASP A 646 6.21 -50.57 -1.83
N VAL A 647 5.28 -49.60 -1.75
CA VAL A 647 5.18 -48.64 -0.66
C VAL A 647 3.75 -48.37 -0.25
N PHE A 648 3.56 -47.99 1.01
CA PHE A 648 2.35 -47.34 1.48
C PHE A 648 2.65 -45.97 2.09
N ALA A 649 1.67 -45.08 2.08
CA ALA A 649 1.85 -43.70 2.55
C ALA A 649 0.67 -43.19 3.35
N PHE A 650 0.98 -42.29 4.30
CA PHE A 650 0.00 -41.51 5.07
C PHE A 650 0.55 -40.12 5.39
N ARG A 651 -0.35 -39.15 5.55
CA ARG A 651 -0.02 -37.74 5.74
C ARG A 651 -0.36 -37.26 7.15
N LEU A 652 0.59 -36.57 7.78
CA LEU A 652 0.49 -36.01 9.12
C LEU A 652 0.84 -34.53 9.10
N VAL A 653 0.13 -33.73 9.91
CA VAL A 653 0.49 -32.35 10.24
C VAL A 653 0.98 -32.31 11.67
N PHE A 654 2.25 -31.97 11.85
CA PHE A 654 2.91 -31.77 13.13
C PHE A 654 2.87 -30.28 13.50
N SER A 655 2.62 -29.97 14.77
CA SER A 655 2.66 -28.61 15.31
C SER A 655 2.92 -28.61 16.81
N TYR A 656 2.86 -27.44 17.44
CA TYR A 656 3.09 -27.24 18.86
C TYR A 656 2.19 -26.14 19.39
N GLN A 657 2.03 -26.06 20.70
CA GLN A 657 1.51 -24.87 21.38
C GLN A 657 2.70 -23.98 21.76
N PRO A 658 2.75 -22.69 21.36
CA PRO A 658 3.87 -21.82 21.69
C PRO A 658 4.07 -21.68 23.19
N ASN A 659 5.31 -21.87 23.65
CA ASN A 659 5.68 -21.58 25.03
C ASN A 659 5.92 -20.08 25.17
N LYS A 660 5.07 -19.40 25.94
CA LYS A 660 5.10 -17.94 26.16
C LYS A 660 6.36 -17.46 26.91
N SER A 661 7.09 -18.36 27.57
CA SER A 661 8.35 -18.06 28.26
C SER A 661 9.56 -17.97 27.32
N PHE A 662 9.36 -18.18 26.02
CA PHE A 662 10.40 -18.15 24.98
C PHE A 662 9.94 -17.30 23.80
N THR A 663 10.87 -16.76 23.02
CA THR A 663 10.53 -15.94 21.85
C THR A 663 9.83 -16.77 20.75
N SER A 664 9.15 -16.10 19.83
CA SER A 664 8.59 -16.76 18.64
C SER A 664 9.66 -17.50 17.83
N GLU A 665 10.87 -16.93 17.74
CA GLU A 665 12.01 -17.54 17.05
C GLU A 665 12.52 -18.79 17.77
N ASP A 666 12.71 -18.74 19.10
CA ASP A 666 13.11 -19.90 19.90
C ASP A 666 12.15 -21.07 19.69
N ASN A 667 10.84 -20.79 19.72
CA ASN A 667 9.79 -21.77 19.49
C ASN A 667 9.90 -22.40 18.07
N ILE A 668 10.13 -21.59 17.04
CA ILE A 668 10.31 -22.04 15.64
C ILE A 668 11.58 -22.88 15.49
N THR A 669 12.70 -22.43 16.04
CA THR A 669 14.02 -23.08 15.96
C THR A 669 14.02 -24.41 16.73
N ALA A 670 13.41 -24.43 17.92
CA ALA A 670 13.18 -25.64 18.69
C ALA A 670 12.33 -26.67 17.93
N PHE A 671 11.19 -26.25 17.35
CA PHE A 671 10.30 -27.15 16.60
C PHE A 671 10.99 -27.76 15.37
N ASN A 672 11.71 -26.93 14.59
CA ASN A 672 12.44 -27.40 13.42
C ASN A 672 13.54 -28.40 13.76
N THR A 673 14.26 -28.16 14.86
CA THR A 673 15.30 -29.07 15.38
C THR A 673 14.71 -30.39 15.83
N LEU A 674 13.66 -30.34 16.65
CA LEU A 674 12.91 -31.49 17.17
C LEU A 674 12.40 -32.38 16.04
N LEU A 675 11.69 -31.80 15.06
CA LEU A 675 11.12 -32.50 13.92
C LEU A 675 12.21 -33.17 13.06
N THR A 676 13.33 -32.49 12.84
CA THR A 676 14.47 -33.03 12.08
C THR A 676 15.11 -34.24 12.77
N ASP A 677 15.28 -34.18 14.09
CA ASP A 677 15.83 -35.30 14.87
C ASP A 677 14.82 -36.46 14.97
N PHE A 678 13.52 -36.17 15.09
CA PHE A 678 12.44 -37.18 15.04
C PHE A 678 12.46 -37.95 13.72
N LEU A 679 12.41 -37.27 12.57
CA LEU A 679 12.41 -37.91 11.25
C LEU A 679 13.68 -38.73 11.00
N LYS A 680 14.85 -38.26 11.47
CA LYS A 680 16.10 -39.02 11.43
C LYS A 680 16.03 -40.30 12.26
N ASN A 681 15.46 -40.25 13.46
CA ASN A 681 15.39 -41.42 14.33
C ASN A 681 14.32 -42.41 13.88
N LEU A 682 13.19 -41.93 13.35
CA LEU A 682 12.17 -42.75 12.68
C LEU A 682 12.74 -43.49 11.46
N LYS A 683 13.54 -42.82 10.61
CA LYS A 683 14.19 -43.46 9.46
C LYS A 683 15.28 -44.48 9.84
N ARG A 684 15.90 -44.36 11.02
CA ARG A 684 17.01 -45.23 11.46
C ARG A 684 16.59 -46.63 11.91
N THR A 685 15.35 -46.86 12.33
CA THR A 685 14.96 -48.17 12.87
C THR A 685 13.48 -48.48 12.73
N ARG A 686 13.19 -49.62 12.06
CA ARG A 686 11.83 -50.17 11.94
C ARG A 686 11.18 -50.51 13.29
N LYS A 687 11.96 -50.64 14.38
CA LYS A 687 11.41 -50.94 15.72
C LYS A 687 10.44 -49.87 16.23
N ILE A 688 10.53 -48.63 15.73
CA ILE A 688 9.64 -47.53 16.12
C ILE A 688 8.26 -47.69 15.47
N SER A 689 8.22 -47.77 14.15
CA SER A 689 7.01 -47.78 13.33
C SER A 689 6.43 -49.18 13.08
N GLY A 690 7.19 -50.24 13.34
CA GLY A 690 6.95 -51.58 12.77
C GLY A 690 7.61 -51.70 11.40
N GLU A 691 7.26 -50.79 10.49
CA GLU A 691 7.77 -50.76 9.11
C GLU A 691 8.89 -49.75 8.85
N SER A 692 9.66 -49.99 7.80
CA SER A 692 10.78 -49.14 7.38
C SER A 692 10.32 -47.88 6.64
N LEU A 693 10.66 -46.69 7.15
CA LEU A 693 10.42 -45.42 6.45
C LEU A 693 11.41 -45.25 5.28
N VAL A 694 10.90 -45.31 4.06
CA VAL A 694 11.67 -45.21 2.81
C VAL A 694 11.96 -43.74 2.50
N ALA A 695 10.91 -42.93 2.42
CA ALA A 695 10.97 -41.52 2.03
C ALA A 695 10.00 -40.66 2.84
N TYR A 696 10.22 -39.35 2.85
CA TYR A 696 9.25 -38.38 3.33
C TYR A 696 9.37 -37.08 2.52
N ILE A 697 8.24 -36.42 2.29
CA ILE A 697 8.17 -35.13 1.59
C ILE A 697 7.13 -34.26 2.30
N GLY A 698 7.36 -32.95 2.38
CA GLY A 698 6.52 -32.07 3.16
C GLY A 698 6.82 -30.60 2.96
N THR A 699 6.03 -29.74 3.60
CA THR A 699 6.18 -28.29 3.60
C THR A 699 5.88 -27.69 4.97
N ARG A 700 6.24 -26.42 5.14
CA ARG A 700 6.09 -25.65 6.38
C ARG A 700 5.05 -24.54 6.18
N ILE A 701 4.13 -24.42 7.12
CA ILE A 701 2.98 -23.51 7.03
C ILE A 701 2.80 -22.82 8.37
N PHE A 702 2.74 -21.49 8.39
CA PHE A 702 2.30 -20.76 9.57
C PHE A 702 0.77 -20.76 9.61
N ILE A 703 0.19 -21.11 10.75
CA ILE A 703 -1.25 -21.03 11.05
C ILE A 703 -1.34 -20.34 12.41
N ASP A 704 -2.08 -19.25 12.53
CA ASP A 704 -2.27 -18.47 13.76
C ASP A 704 -0.93 -18.09 14.44
N LYS A 705 0.04 -17.63 13.64
CA LYS A 705 1.43 -17.33 14.01
C LYS A 705 2.27 -18.55 14.49
N VAL A 706 1.70 -19.76 14.52
CA VAL A 706 2.38 -21.02 14.89
C VAL A 706 2.92 -21.76 13.66
N LEU A 707 4.17 -22.23 13.71
CA LEU A 707 4.74 -23.06 12.65
C LEU A 707 4.19 -24.50 12.70
N ASN A 708 3.59 -24.94 11.60
CA ASN A 708 3.13 -26.30 11.34
C ASN A 708 4.01 -26.94 10.25
N ALA A 709 4.16 -28.27 10.27
CA ALA A 709 4.80 -29.04 9.21
C ALA A 709 3.84 -30.12 8.69
N ASP A 710 3.47 -30.01 7.41
CA ASP A 710 2.62 -30.97 6.70
C ASP A 710 3.53 -31.94 5.93
N ILE A 711 3.46 -33.23 6.25
CA ILE A 711 4.41 -34.24 5.76
C ILE A 711 3.67 -35.51 5.34
N THR A 712 3.96 -35.99 4.14
CA THR A 712 3.64 -37.35 3.69
C THR A 712 4.81 -38.27 4.02
N LEU A 713 4.55 -39.30 4.82
CA LEU A 713 5.50 -40.34 5.20
C LEU A 713 5.26 -41.58 4.33
N ILE A 714 6.34 -42.15 3.77
CA ILE A 714 6.28 -43.23 2.78
C ILE A 714 7.09 -44.43 3.30
N PHE A 715 6.40 -45.53 3.56
CA PHE A 715 6.92 -46.75 4.18
C PHE A 715 7.01 -47.90 3.19
N SER A 716 7.90 -48.85 3.45
CA SER A 716 8.01 -50.13 2.74
C SER A 716 6.72 -50.94 2.89
N ALA A 717 6.18 -51.46 1.78
CA ALA A 717 5.05 -52.39 1.80
C ALA A 717 5.47 -53.87 1.69
N GLN A 718 6.76 -54.20 1.79
CA GLN A 718 7.29 -55.57 1.62
C GLN A 718 6.69 -56.63 2.57
N THR A 719 6.06 -56.22 3.68
CA THR A 719 5.40 -57.09 4.66
C THR A 719 3.89 -57.20 4.45
N LEU A 720 3.31 -56.43 3.53
CA LEU A 720 1.89 -56.46 3.20
C LEU A 720 1.57 -57.64 2.28
N SER A 721 0.36 -58.18 2.38
CA SER A 721 -0.08 -59.32 1.57
C SER A 721 -0.77 -58.85 0.30
N ASP A 722 -0.45 -59.45 -0.85
CA ASP A 722 -1.16 -59.15 -2.10
C ASP A 722 -2.66 -59.52 -2.09
N TYR A 723 -3.09 -60.39 -1.18
CA TYR A 723 -4.41 -61.03 -1.19
C TYR A 723 -5.37 -60.54 -0.08
N ASP A 724 -4.88 -59.81 0.93
CA ASP A 724 -5.68 -59.40 2.10
C ASP A 724 -5.65 -57.87 2.31
N GLU A 725 -6.55 -57.17 1.60
CA GLU A 725 -6.66 -55.71 1.65
C GLU A 725 -7.03 -55.19 3.05
N GLN A 726 -7.76 -55.99 3.85
CA GLN A 726 -8.24 -55.57 5.17
C GLN A 726 -7.13 -55.64 6.22
N LYS A 727 -6.36 -56.74 6.24
CA LYS A 727 -5.17 -56.88 7.09
C LYS A 727 -4.09 -55.86 6.73
N ASN A 728 -3.95 -55.51 5.45
CA ASN A 728 -3.07 -54.43 5.02
C ASN A 728 -3.50 -53.08 5.57
N LYS A 729 -4.79 -52.71 5.44
CA LYS A 729 -5.35 -51.48 6.03
C LYS A 729 -5.09 -51.40 7.53
N GLU A 730 -5.22 -52.51 8.24
CA GLU A 730 -4.98 -52.56 9.68
C GLU A 730 -3.48 -52.44 10.03
N CYS A 731 -2.59 -53.11 9.30
CA CYS A 731 -1.13 -52.94 9.45
C CYS A 731 -0.69 -51.49 9.24
N ILE A 732 -1.25 -50.82 8.23
CA ILE A 732 -0.94 -49.41 7.93
C ILE A 732 -1.48 -48.50 9.05
N LYS A 733 -2.71 -48.72 9.56
CA LYS A 733 -3.24 -48.00 10.73
C LYS A 733 -2.37 -48.17 11.96
N GLN A 734 -1.90 -49.39 12.24
CA GLN A 734 -0.99 -49.66 13.37
C GLN A 734 0.35 -48.96 13.22
N THR A 735 0.91 -48.95 12.01
CA THR A 735 2.14 -48.19 11.68
C THR A 735 1.94 -46.70 11.97
N ARG A 736 0.83 -46.12 11.50
CA ARG A 736 0.44 -44.73 11.74
C ARG A 736 0.26 -44.42 13.24
N ALA A 737 -0.41 -45.29 13.98
CA ALA A 737 -0.61 -45.14 15.42
C ALA A 737 0.73 -45.11 16.18
N LYS A 738 1.65 -46.04 15.87
CA LYS A 738 3.00 -46.07 16.45
C LYS A 738 3.80 -44.80 16.17
N VAL A 739 3.71 -44.24 14.96
CA VAL A 739 4.37 -42.97 14.61
C VAL A 739 3.80 -41.79 15.40
N ILE A 740 2.48 -41.71 15.55
CA ILE A 740 1.79 -40.68 16.36
C ILE A 740 2.16 -40.80 17.84
N GLU A 741 2.16 -42.01 18.38
CA GLU A 741 2.57 -42.29 19.76
C GLU A 741 4.04 -41.94 20.00
N TYR A 742 4.93 -42.30 19.06
CA TYR A 742 6.35 -41.97 19.14
C TYR A 742 6.62 -40.47 19.09
N TRP A 743 5.83 -39.69 18.33
CA TRP A 743 5.90 -38.22 18.35
C TRP A 743 5.48 -37.65 19.71
N ARG A 744 4.34 -38.10 20.26
CA ARG A 744 3.84 -37.64 21.56
C ARG A 744 4.83 -37.92 22.69
N LYS A 745 5.36 -39.15 22.75
CA LYS A 745 6.34 -39.58 23.78
C LYS A 745 7.79 -39.17 23.47
N TYR A 746 8.04 -38.37 22.43
CA TYR A 746 9.40 -38.17 21.92
C TYR A 746 10.32 -37.46 22.92
N LEU A 747 9.79 -36.44 23.61
CA LEU A 747 10.53 -35.63 24.59
C LEU A 747 10.91 -36.48 25.81
N SER A 748 9.94 -37.16 26.41
CA SER A 748 10.14 -38.06 27.55
C SER A 748 11.07 -39.25 27.21
N ILE A 749 11.05 -39.77 25.97
CA ILE A 749 12.05 -40.75 25.48
C ILE A 749 13.47 -40.14 25.34
N LYS A 750 13.59 -38.85 25.06
CA LYS A 750 14.88 -38.15 24.92
C LYS A 750 15.48 -37.80 26.28
N ASP A 751 14.68 -37.29 27.21
CA ASP A 751 15.11 -37.01 28.58
C ASP A 751 15.60 -38.28 29.28
N PHE A 752 14.84 -39.38 29.20
CA PHE A 752 15.26 -40.68 29.73
C PHE A 752 16.63 -41.13 29.17
N LYS A 753 16.85 -40.97 27.85
CA LYS A 753 18.14 -41.31 27.21
C LYS A 753 19.26 -40.35 27.56
N ILE A 754 18.97 -39.11 27.92
CA ILE A 754 19.96 -38.15 28.43
C ILE A 754 20.36 -38.53 29.85
N ASP A 755 19.41 -38.90 30.70
CA ASP A 755 19.69 -39.29 32.08
C ASP A 755 20.37 -40.68 32.18
N GLU A 756 20.02 -41.64 31.33
CA GLU A 756 20.82 -42.86 31.15
C GLU A 756 22.25 -42.56 30.71
N ARG A 757 22.45 -41.61 29.79
CA ARG A 757 23.79 -41.22 29.35
C ARG A 757 24.59 -40.51 30.43
N LYS A 758 23.96 -39.65 31.26
CA LYS A 758 24.60 -39.05 32.44
C LYS A 758 25.02 -40.14 33.43
N LYS A 759 24.10 -41.04 33.80
CA LYS A 759 24.41 -42.18 34.69
C LYS A 759 25.55 -43.04 34.13
N ALA A 760 25.53 -43.34 32.83
CA ALA A 760 26.58 -44.10 32.15
C ALA A 760 27.90 -43.33 31.95
N SER A 761 27.90 -41.99 31.93
CA SER A 761 29.12 -41.18 31.91
C SER A 761 29.74 -41.10 33.31
N THR A 762 28.97 -40.92 34.37
CA THR A 762 29.46 -40.99 35.76
C THR A 762 30.08 -42.35 36.06
N VAL A 763 29.45 -43.45 35.61
CA VAL A 763 29.99 -44.82 35.71
C VAL A 763 31.22 -45.05 34.82
N LYS A 764 31.44 -44.24 33.77
CA LYS A 764 32.65 -44.28 32.95
C LYS A 764 33.77 -43.41 33.49
N GLU A 765 33.49 -42.25 34.07
CA GLU A 765 34.48 -41.40 34.74
C GLU A 765 35.11 -42.16 35.91
N LEU A 766 34.27 -42.84 36.72
CA LEU A 766 34.70 -43.82 37.74
C LEU A 766 35.50 -45.04 37.21
N LYS A 767 35.64 -45.20 35.89
CA LYS A 767 36.44 -46.26 35.24
C LYS A 767 37.53 -45.73 34.29
N ILE A 768 37.71 -44.41 34.20
CA ILE A 768 38.68 -43.77 33.32
C ILE A 768 39.93 -43.30 34.09
N ASP A 769 39.85 -43.10 35.40
CA ASP A 769 41.00 -42.78 36.26
C ASP A 769 42.12 -43.85 36.23
N GLU A 770 41.83 -45.08 35.80
CA GLU A 770 42.85 -46.14 35.67
C GLU A 770 43.63 -46.18 34.34
N ARG A 771 43.23 -45.44 33.28
CA ARG A 771 43.93 -45.52 31.96
C ARG A 771 44.23 -44.17 31.30
N LYS A 772 45.47 -43.73 31.56
CA LYS A 772 46.12 -42.51 31.04
C LYS A 772 46.18 -42.40 29.50
N LYS A 773 46.27 -41.13 29.05
CA LYS A 773 46.95 -40.59 27.84
C LYS A 773 46.68 -41.25 26.47
N ALA A 774 45.99 -40.53 25.57
CA ALA A 774 46.38 -40.40 24.15
C ALA A 774 45.51 -39.43 23.29
N SER A 775 46.18 -38.76 22.35
CA SER A 775 45.73 -38.12 21.11
C SER A 775 44.97 -36.77 21.13
N THR A 776 45.64 -35.77 20.56
CA THR A 776 45.15 -34.44 20.19
C THR A 776 44.37 -34.48 18.87
N VAL A 777 43.26 -35.22 18.83
CA VAL A 777 42.29 -35.25 17.69
C VAL A 777 40.85 -35.03 18.18
N LYS A 778 40.67 -34.76 19.48
CA LYS A 778 39.36 -34.71 20.13
C LYS A 778 38.68 -33.34 20.08
N GLU A 779 39.41 -32.23 20.03
CA GLU A 779 38.84 -30.89 20.25
C GLU A 779 37.82 -30.48 19.18
N LEU A 780 38.13 -30.61 17.89
CA LEU A 780 37.17 -30.32 16.80
C LEU A 780 35.89 -31.18 16.86
N LYS A 781 35.96 -32.42 17.38
CA LYS A 781 34.78 -33.28 17.61
C LYS A 781 34.09 -33.03 18.95
N ILE A 782 34.73 -32.32 19.88
CA ILE A 782 34.14 -31.92 21.16
C ILE A 782 33.26 -30.69 20.97
N ASP A 783 33.68 -29.70 20.18
CA ASP A 783 32.88 -28.48 20.01
C ASP A 783 31.64 -28.70 19.12
N GLU A 784 31.71 -29.53 18.06
CA GLU A 784 30.51 -30.01 17.35
C GLU A 784 29.53 -30.76 18.30
N ARG A 785 30.06 -31.51 19.28
CA ARG A 785 29.24 -32.20 20.29
C ARG A 785 28.68 -31.27 21.35
N LYS A 786 29.40 -30.21 21.74
CA LYS A 786 28.89 -29.16 22.64
C LYS A 786 27.75 -28.39 21.96
N GLN A 787 27.93 -27.90 20.73
CA GLN A 787 26.85 -27.24 19.98
C GLN A 787 25.63 -28.16 19.80
N ALA A 788 25.83 -29.43 19.41
CA ALA A 788 24.73 -30.39 19.30
C ALA A 788 24.03 -30.67 20.65
N SER A 789 24.77 -30.62 21.77
CA SER A 789 24.21 -30.72 23.12
C SER A 789 23.36 -29.50 23.48
N THR A 790 23.86 -28.28 23.26
CA THR A 790 23.14 -27.02 23.54
C THR A 790 21.85 -26.93 22.71
N VAL A 791 21.89 -27.33 21.44
CA VAL A 791 20.74 -27.34 20.53
C VAL A 791 19.72 -28.45 20.88
N GLN A 792 20.16 -29.62 21.37
CA GLN A 792 19.25 -30.64 21.90
C GLN A 792 18.60 -30.21 23.22
N GLN A 793 19.30 -29.45 24.07
CA GLN A 793 18.71 -28.87 25.28
C GLN A 793 17.65 -27.81 24.99
N LEU A 794 17.72 -27.09 23.86
CA LEU A 794 16.76 -26.04 23.53
C LEU A 794 15.34 -26.57 23.41
N TYR A 795 15.09 -27.57 22.56
CA TYR A 795 13.71 -28.08 22.37
C TYR A 795 13.16 -28.81 23.59
N LEU A 796 14.01 -29.42 24.42
CA LEU A 796 13.61 -30.03 25.69
C LEU A 796 13.23 -28.98 26.75
N LYS A 797 13.90 -27.81 26.74
CA LYS A 797 13.51 -26.66 27.57
C LYS A 797 12.21 -26.01 27.08
N VAL A 798 12.07 -25.79 25.77
CA VAL A 798 10.93 -25.08 25.17
C VAL A 798 9.64 -25.91 25.26
N PHE A 799 9.68 -27.22 24.99
CA PHE A 799 8.48 -28.07 24.95
C PHE A 799 8.28 -28.97 26.17
N LYS A 800 8.93 -28.65 27.30
CA LYS A 800 9.00 -29.48 28.52
C LYS A 800 7.64 -30.04 28.99
N ASP A 801 6.56 -29.28 28.81
CA ASP A 801 5.20 -29.63 29.25
C ASP A 801 4.38 -30.41 28.20
N GLU A 802 5.05 -31.19 27.33
CA GLU A 802 4.46 -32.03 26.27
C GLU A 802 3.51 -31.30 25.30
N ASN A 803 3.75 -30.00 25.06
CA ASN A 803 2.98 -29.10 24.19
C ASN A 803 2.97 -29.44 22.67
N LEU A 804 3.30 -30.68 22.29
CA LEU A 804 3.39 -31.15 20.91
C LEU A 804 2.04 -31.67 20.39
N ARG A 805 1.69 -31.28 19.16
CA ARG A 805 0.44 -31.66 18.50
C ARG A 805 0.74 -32.43 17.21
N VAL A 806 -0.13 -33.37 16.86
CA VAL A 806 -0.10 -34.08 15.57
C VAL A 806 -1.53 -34.42 15.16
N SER A 807 -1.85 -34.17 13.89
CA SER A 807 -3.15 -34.48 13.29
C SER A 807 -2.98 -35.21 11.97
N GLN A 808 -3.94 -36.07 11.62
CA GLN A 808 -3.96 -36.76 10.35
C GLN A 808 -4.52 -35.87 9.23
N ARG A 809 -4.10 -36.10 7.99
CA ARG A 809 -4.73 -35.52 6.79
C ARG A 809 -5.00 -36.57 5.74
N ASP A 810 -6.01 -36.29 4.91
CA ASP A 810 -6.27 -36.99 3.67
C ASP A 810 -5.03 -36.99 2.77
N MET A 811 -4.82 -38.10 2.06
CA MET A 811 -3.73 -38.22 1.10
C MET A 811 -3.95 -37.35 -0.14
N ILE A 812 -2.87 -36.74 -0.61
CA ILE A 812 -2.87 -36.00 -1.88
C ILE A 812 -2.86 -37.03 -3.00
N THR A 813 -4.04 -37.33 -3.56
CA THR A 813 -4.15 -38.23 -4.71
C THR A 813 -5.35 -37.94 -5.59
N SER A 814 -5.19 -38.15 -6.89
CA SER A 814 -6.26 -38.28 -7.89
C SER A 814 -6.99 -39.64 -7.87
N LEU A 815 -6.56 -40.61 -7.04
CA LEU A 815 -7.09 -41.97 -7.02
C LEU A 815 -8.48 -42.08 -6.35
N PRO A 816 -9.42 -42.89 -6.91
CA PRO A 816 -10.83 -42.89 -6.50
C PRO A 816 -11.19 -43.74 -5.26
N ARG A 817 -10.24 -44.09 -4.36
CA ARG A 817 -10.53 -44.94 -3.17
C ARG A 817 -10.05 -44.34 -1.84
N SER A 818 -11.03 -44.04 -0.97
CA SER A 818 -10.96 -43.82 0.49
C SER A 818 -9.72 -43.12 1.09
N ALA A 819 -9.64 -41.81 0.89
CA ALA A 819 -9.19 -40.74 1.81
C ALA A 819 -7.86 -40.84 2.59
N ASP A 820 -7.61 -41.90 3.36
CA ASP A 820 -6.71 -41.84 4.53
C ASP A 820 -5.31 -42.43 4.30
N LEU A 821 -5.21 -43.46 3.46
CA LEU A 821 -4.06 -44.35 3.32
C LEU A 821 -3.97 -44.84 1.87
N ILE A 822 -2.78 -44.92 1.30
CA ILE A 822 -2.57 -45.49 -0.06
C ILE A 822 -1.52 -46.60 0.02
N HIS A 823 -1.78 -47.71 -0.67
CA HIS A 823 -0.80 -48.76 -0.97
C HIS A 823 -0.55 -48.74 -2.49
N ILE A 824 0.72 -48.63 -2.92
CA ILE A 824 1.13 -48.52 -4.32
C ILE A 824 2.16 -49.60 -4.61
N LYS A 825 1.84 -50.47 -5.58
CA LYS A 825 2.76 -51.48 -6.07
C LYS A 825 3.75 -50.85 -7.06
N HIS A 826 5.02 -51.21 -6.99
CA HIS A 826 6.09 -50.60 -7.79
C HIS A 826 5.91 -50.82 -9.30
N HIS A 827 5.33 -51.98 -9.67
CA HIS A 827 5.04 -52.32 -11.06
C HIS A 827 3.87 -51.53 -11.66
N ASP A 828 3.02 -50.89 -10.85
CA ASP A 828 2.04 -49.91 -11.34
C ASP A 828 2.75 -48.57 -11.61
N SER A 829 3.52 -48.56 -12.70
CA SER A 829 4.34 -47.42 -13.12
C SER A 829 3.53 -46.15 -13.41
N LYS A 830 2.24 -46.28 -13.76
CA LYS A 830 1.35 -45.14 -14.02
C LYS A 830 0.91 -44.50 -12.71
N THR A 831 0.36 -45.28 -11.78
CA THR A 831 -0.07 -44.79 -10.46
C THR A 831 1.11 -44.25 -9.67
N LEU A 832 2.25 -44.96 -9.67
CA LEU A 832 3.46 -44.52 -8.98
C LEU A 832 4.01 -43.20 -9.55
N ARG A 833 3.98 -43.01 -10.88
CA ARG A 833 4.38 -41.74 -11.52
C ARG A 833 3.45 -40.59 -11.16
N SER A 834 2.14 -40.82 -11.17
CA SER A 834 1.15 -39.80 -10.76
C SER A 834 1.36 -39.37 -9.32
N PHE A 835 1.45 -40.34 -8.39
CA PHE A 835 1.71 -40.11 -6.97
C PHE A 835 2.99 -39.30 -6.72
N LYS A 836 4.10 -39.66 -7.37
CA LYS A 836 5.37 -38.93 -7.25
C LYS A 836 5.27 -37.49 -7.77
N SER A 837 4.50 -37.26 -8.85
CA SER A 837 4.27 -35.90 -9.37
C SER A 837 3.37 -35.10 -8.44
N GLU A 838 2.19 -35.61 -8.10
CA GLU A 838 1.17 -34.93 -7.29
C GLU A 838 1.72 -34.48 -5.92
N LEU A 839 2.56 -35.29 -5.26
CA LEU A 839 3.23 -34.88 -4.03
C LEU A 839 4.25 -33.75 -4.24
N ALA A 840 5.09 -33.84 -5.28
CA ALA A 840 6.08 -32.81 -5.58
C ALA A 840 5.42 -31.48 -6.00
N ASP A 841 4.32 -31.58 -6.76
CA ASP A 841 3.52 -30.47 -7.26
C ASP A 841 2.81 -29.76 -6.09
N PHE A 842 2.13 -30.51 -5.22
CA PHE A 842 1.46 -29.98 -4.03
C PHE A 842 2.42 -29.32 -3.03
N TYR A 843 3.51 -30.00 -2.64
CA TYR A 843 4.39 -29.47 -1.60
C TYR A 843 5.25 -28.30 -2.09
N SER A 844 5.60 -28.25 -3.38
CA SER A 844 6.33 -27.11 -3.96
C SER A 844 5.42 -25.92 -4.23
N GLY A 845 4.19 -26.15 -4.71
CA GLY A 845 3.23 -25.09 -5.05
C GLY A 845 2.90 -24.15 -3.89
N HIS A 846 3.14 -24.55 -2.63
CA HIS A 846 2.94 -23.70 -1.45
C HIS A 846 3.69 -22.35 -1.50
N GLY A 847 4.80 -22.27 -2.25
CA GLY A 847 5.53 -21.00 -2.46
C GLY A 847 4.72 -19.96 -3.23
N LEU A 848 3.87 -20.40 -4.17
CA LEU A 848 3.02 -19.52 -5.02
C LEU A 848 1.93 -18.78 -4.24
N LEU A 849 1.69 -19.13 -2.98
CA LEU A 849 0.78 -18.41 -2.10
C LEU A 849 1.40 -17.10 -1.57
N CYS A 850 2.73 -16.94 -1.67
CA CYS A 850 3.56 -15.80 -1.22
C CYS A 850 3.01 -15.13 0.05
N LYS A 851 2.98 -15.87 1.16
CA LYS A 851 2.30 -15.47 2.40
C LYS A 851 3.12 -14.44 3.17
N TRP A 852 2.84 -13.17 2.91
CA TRP A 852 3.34 -12.06 3.71
C TRP A 852 2.74 -12.10 5.11
N LYS A 853 3.61 -11.99 6.13
CA LYS A 853 3.24 -11.85 7.54
C LYS A 853 3.26 -10.37 7.89
N SER A 854 2.22 -9.85 8.53
CA SER A 854 2.24 -8.46 9.02
C SER A 854 3.19 -8.24 10.21
N ASP A 855 3.54 -9.29 10.98
CA ASP A 855 4.11 -9.08 12.34
C ASP A 855 5.46 -9.75 12.63
N ILE A 856 5.99 -10.64 11.78
CA ILE A 856 7.30 -11.29 12.05
C ILE A 856 8.08 -11.56 10.76
N LEU A 857 8.96 -10.62 10.39
CA LEU A 857 10.09 -10.89 9.49
C LEU A 857 11.37 -10.09 9.79
N GLU A 858 11.68 -9.79 11.05
CA GLU A 858 13.09 -9.93 11.44
C GLU A 858 13.37 -11.41 11.64
N ASN A 859 13.88 -12.06 10.60
CA ASN A 859 14.70 -13.29 10.65
C ASN A 859 15.07 -13.79 9.24
N LEU A 860 16.01 -13.08 8.60
CA LEU A 860 17.08 -13.65 7.73
C LEU A 860 17.98 -12.59 7.07
N THR A 861 17.82 -11.30 7.40
CA THR A 861 18.85 -10.27 7.15
C THR A 861 19.92 -10.28 8.24
N SER A 862 20.64 -11.40 8.36
CA SER A 862 22.05 -11.33 8.74
C SER A 862 22.84 -11.23 7.44
N SER A 863 23.67 -10.19 7.31
CA SER A 863 24.53 -9.92 6.15
C SER A 863 25.12 -11.19 5.50
N ASP A 864 24.68 -11.49 4.29
CA ASP A 864 25.46 -12.05 3.17
C ASP A 864 24.50 -12.50 2.05
N GLU A 865 24.85 -12.22 0.80
CA GLU A 865 24.05 -12.59 -0.37
C GLU A 865 23.85 -14.13 -0.48
N GLY A 866 22.62 -14.57 -0.80
CA GLY A 866 22.38 -15.94 -1.30
C GLY A 866 21.65 -16.92 -0.38
N HIS A 867 20.61 -16.51 0.36
CA HIS A 867 19.86 -17.42 1.27
C HIS A 867 18.42 -17.81 0.84
N SER A 868 17.86 -17.26 -0.25
CA SER A 868 16.55 -17.65 -0.82
C SER A 868 16.46 -19.13 -1.24
N SER A 869 17.60 -19.81 -1.37
CA SER A 869 17.69 -21.17 -1.92
C SER A 869 17.37 -22.34 -0.97
N ARG A 870 16.95 -22.10 0.28
CA ARG A 870 17.14 -23.07 1.39
C ARG A 870 15.94 -23.93 1.82
N SER A 871 14.69 -23.57 1.58
CA SER A 871 13.53 -24.22 2.24
C SER A 871 13.37 -25.72 1.94
N MET A 872 13.46 -26.12 0.66
CA MET A 872 13.32 -27.53 0.25
C MET A 872 14.62 -28.33 0.38
N ASP A 873 15.78 -27.70 0.13
CA ASP A 873 17.08 -28.40 0.20
C ASP A 873 17.43 -28.85 1.63
N GLN A 874 17.06 -28.06 2.65
CA GLN A 874 17.19 -28.45 4.06
C GLN A 874 16.28 -29.64 4.41
N PHE A 875 15.07 -29.70 3.83
CA PHE A 875 14.11 -30.77 4.07
C PHE A 875 14.53 -32.08 3.40
N LEU A 876 14.99 -32.01 2.14
CA LEU A 876 15.43 -33.18 1.37
C LEU A 876 16.77 -33.78 1.86
N LYS A 877 17.71 -32.94 2.32
CA LYS A 877 19.07 -33.40 2.70
C LYS A 877 19.23 -33.72 4.19
N GLY A 878 18.31 -33.27 5.06
CA GLY A 878 18.38 -33.52 6.50
C GLY A 878 19.66 -33.01 7.18
N HIS A 879 20.39 -32.08 6.56
CA HIS A 879 21.63 -31.51 7.07
C HIS A 879 21.47 -30.01 7.28
N VAL A 880 21.71 -29.57 8.52
CA VAL A 880 22.39 -28.28 8.72
C VAL A 880 23.81 -28.51 8.23
N THR A 881 24.19 -27.94 7.10
CA THR A 881 25.58 -27.87 6.69
C THR A 881 26.27 -26.85 7.58
N SER A 882 27.17 -27.30 8.45
CA SER A 882 28.12 -26.37 9.06
C SER A 882 28.91 -25.69 7.94
N THR A 883 29.01 -24.37 8.02
CA THR A 883 29.89 -23.56 7.17
C THR A 883 31.32 -23.92 7.51
N LYS A 884 31.87 -24.95 6.85
CA LYS A 884 33.31 -25.15 6.78
C LYS A 884 33.90 -24.00 5.98
N SER A 885 34.31 -22.94 6.66
CA SER A 885 35.30 -22.01 6.13
C SER A 885 36.50 -22.85 5.68
N LYS A 886 36.81 -22.81 4.38
CA LYS A 886 38.09 -23.35 3.90
C LYS A 886 39.18 -22.46 4.50
N PRO A 887 40.14 -22.99 5.28
CA PRO A 887 41.31 -22.21 5.62
C PRO A 887 42.03 -21.85 4.33
N LEU A 888 42.40 -20.58 4.15
CA LEU A 888 43.31 -20.19 3.08
C LEU A 888 44.60 -21.00 3.23
N LYS A 889 45.05 -21.63 2.13
CA LYS A 889 46.44 -22.08 2.00
C LYS A 889 47.16 -21.22 0.97
N PRO A 890 48.46 -20.91 1.17
CA PRO A 890 49.18 -19.98 0.30
C PRO A 890 49.49 -20.59 -1.07
N LYS A 891 49.75 -19.72 -2.06
CA LYS A 891 50.23 -20.11 -3.38
C LYS A 891 51.62 -20.75 -3.29
N GLN A 892 51.80 -21.92 -3.91
CA GLN A 892 53.04 -22.38 -4.53
C GLN A 892 52.70 -23.14 -5.81
N ALA A 893 53.64 -23.20 -6.76
CA ALA A 893 53.35 -23.41 -8.19
C ALA A 893 53.87 -24.75 -8.76
N THR A 894 53.44 -25.07 -9.99
CA THR A 894 54.03 -26.06 -10.93
C THR A 894 53.86 -27.56 -10.53
N THR A 895 53.71 -28.57 -11.41
CA THR A 895 53.85 -28.70 -12.90
C THR A 895 52.97 -29.85 -13.46
N LEU A 896 52.84 -29.90 -14.80
CA LEU A 896 52.39 -31.00 -15.71
C LEU A 896 52.13 -32.44 -15.18
N ALA A 897 51.11 -33.10 -15.77
CA ALA A 897 51.24 -34.36 -16.52
C ALA A 897 50.02 -34.63 -17.44
N GLN A 898 50.24 -35.26 -18.60
CA GLN A 898 49.23 -35.56 -19.63
C GLN A 898 48.85 -37.05 -19.69
N SER A 899 47.84 -37.35 -20.54
CA SER A 899 47.52 -38.66 -21.15
C SER A 899 46.76 -39.68 -20.27
N LYS A 900 45.95 -40.60 -20.82
CA LYS A 900 45.78 -41.00 -22.23
C LYS A 900 44.35 -41.47 -22.53
N ILE A 901 43.95 -41.39 -23.81
CA ILE A 901 42.70 -41.90 -24.40
C ILE A 901 43.02 -43.19 -25.16
N GLU A 902 42.07 -44.13 -25.24
CA GLU A 902 41.81 -45.09 -26.34
C GLU A 902 40.66 -46.02 -25.87
N GLU A 903 39.83 -46.64 -26.70
CA GLU A 903 39.07 -46.32 -27.92
C GLU A 903 38.41 -47.63 -28.40
N ALA A 904 37.18 -47.57 -28.92
CA ALA A 904 36.52 -48.49 -29.88
C ALA A 904 34.99 -48.21 -29.84
N THR A 905 34.30 -47.44 -30.72
CA THR A 905 34.26 -47.24 -32.19
C THR A 905 33.42 -48.26 -32.99
N SER A 906 32.94 -47.84 -34.18
CA SER A 906 31.81 -48.35 -35.01
C SER A 906 30.40 -48.10 -34.43
N ILE A 907 29.54 -47.18 -34.90
CA ILE A 907 29.38 -46.40 -36.16
C ILE A 907 28.71 -47.14 -37.33
N ASP A 908 27.52 -46.63 -37.70
CA ASP A 908 27.01 -46.30 -39.05
C ASP A 908 25.82 -45.34 -38.78
N GLU A 909 25.88 -44.01 -38.92
CA GLU A 909 26.15 -43.09 -40.06
C GLU A 909 25.03 -42.94 -41.11
N GLU A 910 24.24 -41.87 -40.97
CA GLU A 910 23.90 -40.95 -42.07
C GLU A 910 23.94 -39.51 -41.50
N GLN A 911 24.38 -38.52 -42.30
CA GLN A 911 25.16 -37.36 -41.80
C GLN A 911 24.78 -36.02 -42.49
N VAL A 912 25.35 -34.90 -42.01
CA VAL A 912 25.46 -33.55 -42.66
C VAL A 912 24.21 -32.65 -42.50
N ASP A 913 24.22 -31.40 -41.99
CA ASP A 913 25.22 -30.49 -41.38
C ASP A 913 24.47 -29.34 -40.62
N ASN A 914 25.04 -28.38 -39.86
CA ASN A 914 26.40 -28.16 -39.31
C ASN A 914 26.31 -27.43 -37.94
N LYS A 915 27.48 -27.29 -37.29
CA LYS A 915 27.88 -26.68 -36.01
C LYS A 915 27.22 -25.36 -35.53
N GLU A 916 26.70 -25.40 -34.31
CA GLU A 916 26.74 -24.26 -33.36
C GLU A 916 28.15 -24.11 -32.74
N GLN A 917 28.62 -22.88 -32.56
CA GLN A 917 29.81 -22.59 -31.73
C GLN A 917 29.40 -22.43 -30.26
N VAL A 918 29.91 -23.30 -29.38
CA VAL A 918 29.80 -23.11 -27.93
C VAL A 918 30.84 -22.07 -27.48
N VAL A 919 30.43 -20.80 -27.45
CA VAL A 919 31.25 -19.69 -26.94
C VAL A 919 31.15 -19.61 -25.41
N SER A 920 32.29 -19.53 -24.73
CA SER A 920 32.30 -19.34 -23.27
C SER A 920 31.72 -17.97 -22.90
N MET A 921 30.92 -17.92 -21.83
CA MET A 921 30.28 -16.67 -21.38
C MET A 921 31.29 -15.61 -20.92
N GLU A 922 32.50 -16.02 -20.52
CA GLU A 922 33.62 -15.11 -20.23
C GLU A 922 34.29 -14.57 -21.51
N GLU A 923 34.29 -15.33 -22.60
CA GLU A 923 34.79 -14.87 -23.90
C GLU A 923 33.82 -13.89 -24.57
N LEU A 924 32.51 -14.12 -24.41
CA LEU A 924 31.46 -13.15 -24.76
C LEU A 924 31.57 -11.86 -23.95
N ARG A 925 31.80 -11.93 -22.62
CA ARG A 925 32.03 -10.74 -21.78
C ARG A 925 33.32 -10.00 -22.11
N SER A 926 34.40 -10.71 -22.44
CA SER A 926 35.65 -10.08 -22.88
C SER A 926 35.47 -9.35 -24.21
N LYS A 927 34.84 -9.99 -25.21
CA LYS A 927 34.53 -9.37 -26.50
C LYS A 927 33.58 -8.17 -26.36
N PHE A 928 32.55 -8.26 -25.52
CA PHE A 928 31.61 -7.15 -25.30
C PHE A 928 32.27 -5.95 -24.60
N THR A 929 33.14 -6.20 -23.61
CA THR A 929 33.89 -5.13 -22.93
C THR A 929 34.88 -4.45 -23.88
N GLN A 930 35.61 -5.23 -24.70
CA GLN A 930 36.51 -4.68 -25.71
C GLN A 930 35.74 -3.86 -26.77
N GLN A 931 34.62 -4.37 -27.26
CA GLN A 931 33.78 -3.69 -28.25
C GLN A 931 33.19 -2.37 -27.72
N VAL A 932 32.87 -2.28 -26.43
CA VAL A 932 32.44 -1.01 -25.79
C VAL A 932 33.59 -0.01 -25.66
N LEU A 933 34.82 -0.46 -25.36
CA LEU A 933 36.00 0.40 -25.32
C LEU A 933 36.36 0.91 -26.72
N ASP A 934 36.38 0.02 -27.72
CA ASP A 934 36.65 0.37 -29.12
C ASP A 934 35.56 1.29 -29.71
N THR A 935 34.33 1.28 -29.17
CA THR A 935 33.26 2.22 -29.56
C THR A 935 33.47 3.60 -28.92
N LEU A 936 33.96 3.66 -27.67
CA LEU A 936 34.22 4.92 -26.95
C LEU A 936 35.43 5.69 -27.50
N GLU A 937 36.44 5.01 -28.07
CA GLU A 937 37.56 5.70 -28.77
C GLU A 937 37.16 6.27 -30.14
N ASN A 938 36.08 5.77 -30.77
CA ASN A 938 35.64 6.20 -32.11
C ASN A 938 34.58 7.31 -32.13
N THR A 939 34.12 7.81 -30.98
CA THR A 939 33.17 8.95 -30.88
C THR A 939 33.83 10.26 -30.45
N LYS A 940 35.07 10.51 -30.90
CA LYS A 940 35.56 11.86 -31.13
C LYS A 940 35.45 12.16 -32.63
N TYR A 941 34.42 12.89 -33.04
CA TYR A 941 34.43 14.00 -34.01
C TYR A 941 32.99 14.43 -34.36
N ASP A 942 32.85 15.73 -34.58
CA ASP A 942 31.74 16.49 -35.19
C ASP A 942 30.39 16.69 -34.45
N ILE A 943 30.20 17.98 -34.11
CA ILE A 943 29.01 18.74 -33.64
C ILE A 943 28.63 18.56 -32.15
#